data_AF-A0A812N881-F1
#
_entry.id   AF-A0A812N881-F1
#
_cell.length_a   1.000
_cell.length_b   1.000
_cell.length_c   1.000
_cell.angle_alpha   90.00
_cell.angle_beta   90.00
_cell.angle_gamma   90.00
#
_symmetry.space_group_name_H-M   'P 1'
#
loop_
_entity.id
_entity.type
_entity.pdbx_description
1 polymer ?
#
loop_
_entity_poly.entity_id
_entity_poly.type
_entity_poly.pdbx_seq_one_letter_code
_entity_poly.pdbx_strand_id
1 'polypeptide(L)'
;MATARPVVSVFNFENPTEKTGTVKMPHVLTSPLRPDLVRDVHMNMNKNKRQAYAVSAKAGYDTAAESWCTGRAVARIPRAPGGGTHRAGQAAFGNQARGGGMFNPTRIWRRWHRRVNVTKKRHAVAVALAASSLPPLVMARGHRINKVAELPLVVSDGLESLTKTKAAVQALQKLGCGEELQKIMDSKKIRAGKGKARNRRYVRRLGPLVIYKEDNGITKAMRNIPGVETAHVDRLNLLRLAPGGNFGRFIIWTEGAFKRLSEIYGTAKGGAPMKKGYHLPRASMQNADLARIINSTEVQSVLRPKLEPPTSAKKANALKNKALMEELNPGATERKAAAQKASQKGTSEFEQVQKSKKARIEESKKYNKDNKKGDDTFYKTLMKAFEARAAADAAKKAAAAKEAAGEDEDEVLQYDDVCKLDFGVQVGGRIVDCAFTIAFNERYDPIIEASQAGTNTGVKEAGIDARFQDIGAAIQETIESYEIELNGKTWPIKPVRNLNGHSIGPYQIHGGKSVPITKNQESSIMEEGEFYAIETFASNGKAYVVEDLECSHYMKIFDAQHVPLRVKSSKALLHAIEQNFGTLAFCRRWLDDLGQTRHLMALKNLVDNDIVQPYPPLCDAKGSYVTQMEHTILLRPTCKEIVSRGDDF
;
A
#
# COMPACT_ATOMS: atom_id res chain seq x y z
N MET A 1 -16.21 32.26 7.93
CA MET A 1 -17.11 31.76 8.99
C MET A 1 -18.21 30.97 8.31
N ALA A 2 -18.74 29.90 8.90
CA ALA A 2 -20.07 29.42 8.50
C ALA A 2 -21.01 30.63 8.55
N THR A 3 -21.82 30.80 7.51
CA THR A 3 -22.78 31.89 7.33
C THR A 3 -23.69 32.02 8.57
N ALA A 4 -23.27 32.82 9.55
CA ALA A 4 -24.05 33.04 10.75
C ALA A 4 -25.08 34.12 10.42
N ARG A 5 -26.28 33.69 10.00
CA ARG A 5 -27.43 34.59 10.00
C ARG A 5 -27.75 34.90 11.46
N PRO A 6 -27.84 36.18 11.86
CA PRO A 6 -28.14 36.52 13.25
C PRO A 6 -29.55 36.06 13.66
N VAL A 7 -30.49 36.05 12.72
CA VAL A 7 -31.90 35.67 12.92
C VAL A 7 -32.38 34.74 11.79
N VAL A 8 -33.38 33.91 12.09
CA VAL A 8 -34.03 32.94 11.20
C VAL A 8 -35.55 33.18 11.22
N SER A 9 -36.22 33.07 10.08
CA SER A 9 -37.67 33.26 9.98
C SER A 9 -38.43 32.05 10.54
N VAL A 10 -39.56 32.28 11.20
CA VAL A 10 -40.49 31.24 11.65
C VAL A 10 -41.68 31.18 10.70
N PHE A 11 -41.88 30.04 10.05
CA PHE A 11 -42.93 29.84 9.05
C PHE A 11 -44.20 29.24 9.66
N ASN A 12 -45.36 29.65 9.16
CA ASN A 12 -46.61 28.95 9.44
C ASN A 12 -46.66 27.64 8.64
N PHE A 13 -46.99 26.51 9.28
CA PHE A 13 -47.11 25.23 8.58
C PHE A 13 -48.37 25.13 7.70
N GLU A 14 -49.40 25.93 7.97
CA GLU A 14 -50.63 25.97 7.17
C GLU A 14 -50.49 26.87 5.94
N ASN A 15 -49.77 27.98 6.09
CA ASN A 15 -49.48 28.94 5.03
C ASN A 15 -48.00 29.37 5.03
N PRO A 16 -47.12 28.63 4.33
CA PRO A 16 -45.67 28.85 4.40
C PRO A 16 -45.16 30.14 3.75
N THR A 17 -46.00 30.89 3.03
CA THR A 17 -45.66 32.23 2.54
C THR A 17 -45.72 33.27 3.67
N GLU A 18 -46.40 32.95 4.77
CA GLU A 18 -46.56 33.82 5.92
C GLU A 18 -45.48 33.54 6.98
N LYS A 19 -44.74 34.60 7.34
CA LYS A 19 -43.74 34.57 8.41
C LYS A 19 -44.41 35.00 9.72
N THR A 20 -44.52 34.07 10.64
CA THR A 20 -45.13 34.29 11.98
C THR A 20 -44.22 35.08 12.92
N GLY A 21 -42.90 35.06 12.70
CA GLY A 21 -41.93 35.76 13.52
C GLY A 21 -40.49 35.49 13.11
N THR A 22 -39.54 35.91 13.95
CA THR A 22 -38.12 35.61 13.78
C THR A 22 -37.50 35.15 15.10
N VAL A 23 -36.50 34.26 15.02
CA VAL A 23 -35.79 33.74 16.19
C VAL A 23 -34.29 33.83 15.96
N LYS A 24 -33.54 34.18 17.02
CA LYS A 24 -32.08 34.23 16.99
C LYS A 24 -31.48 32.85 16.70
N MET A 25 -30.51 32.78 15.81
CA MET A 25 -29.83 31.52 15.47
C MET A 25 -29.02 31.00 16.67
N PRO A 26 -29.25 29.75 17.13
CA PRO A 26 -28.47 29.15 18.20
C PRO A 26 -27.00 28.96 17.80
N HIS A 27 -26.07 29.29 18.71
CA HIS A 27 -24.63 29.21 18.45
C HIS A 27 -24.15 27.79 18.07
N VAL A 28 -24.86 26.73 18.50
CA VAL A 28 -24.53 25.35 18.11
C VAL A 28 -24.51 25.16 16.60
N LEU A 29 -25.33 25.90 15.84
CA LEU A 29 -25.39 25.80 14.38
C LEU A 29 -24.20 26.47 13.68
N THR A 30 -23.40 27.23 14.42
CA THR A 30 -22.13 27.83 13.94
C THR A 30 -20.90 26.99 14.30
N SER A 31 -21.10 25.77 14.84
CA SER A 31 -20.00 24.89 15.22
C SER A 31 -19.12 24.53 14.01
N PRO A 32 -17.79 24.39 14.19
CA PRO A 32 -16.89 24.00 13.12
C PRO A 32 -17.26 22.64 12.53
N LEU A 33 -17.25 22.53 11.20
CA LEU A 33 -17.58 21.28 10.51
C LEU A 33 -16.41 20.27 10.62
N ARG A 34 -16.69 19.09 11.19
CA ARG A 34 -15.71 18.00 11.42
C ARG A 34 -16.28 16.64 10.98
N PRO A 35 -16.19 16.27 9.69
CA PRO A 35 -16.75 15.02 9.17
C PRO A 35 -16.05 13.78 9.74
N ASP A 36 -14.75 13.88 9.98
CA ASP A 36 -13.91 12.90 10.64
C ASP A 36 -14.47 12.51 12.02
N LEU A 37 -14.78 13.51 12.86
CA LEU A 37 -15.31 13.31 14.21
C LEU A 37 -16.69 12.65 14.17
N VAL A 38 -17.57 13.13 13.28
CA VAL A 38 -18.92 12.58 13.14
C VAL A 38 -18.85 11.12 12.68
N ARG A 39 -17.99 10.79 11.72
CA ARG A 39 -17.84 9.43 11.18
C ARG A 39 -17.31 8.46 12.25
N ASP A 40 -16.26 8.85 12.99
CA ASP A 40 -15.71 8.02 14.06
C ASP A 40 -16.72 7.76 15.18
N VAL A 41 -17.34 8.83 15.69
CA VAL A 41 -18.33 8.72 16.77
C VAL A 41 -19.55 7.93 16.31
N HIS A 42 -20.06 8.18 15.10
CA HIS A 42 -21.18 7.43 14.53
C HIS A 42 -20.85 5.94 14.42
N MET A 43 -19.67 5.58 13.88
CA MET A 43 -19.25 4.18 13.77
C MET A 43 -19.26 3.49 15.14
N ASN A 44 -18.63 4.10 16.15
CA ASN A 44 -18.52 3.51 17.48
C ASN A 44 -19.86 3.47 18.21
N MET A 45 -20.72 4.47 18.03
CA MET A 45 -22.07 4.48 18.56
C MET A 45 -22.96 3.42 17.90
N ASN A 46 -22.84 3.22 16.58
CA ASN A 46 -23.61 2.22 15.85
C ASN A 46 -23.22 0.78 16.23
N LYS A 47 -21.94 0.54 16.57
CA LYS A 47 -21.48 -0.74 17.11
C LYS A 47 -22.26 -1.15 18.37
N ASN A 48 -22.66 -0.19 19.21
CA ASN A 48 -23.42 -0.46 20.44
C ASN A 48 -24.85 -0.96 20.21
N LYS A 49 -25.41 -0.81 19.00
CA LYS A 49 -26.74 -1.32 18.64
C LYS A 49 -26.73 -2.80 18.23
N ARG A 50 -25.54 -3.39 18.05
CA ARG A 50 -25.41 -4.77 17.60
C ARG A 50 -25.79 -5.73 18.72
N GLN A 51 -26.58 -6.75 18.39
CA GLN A 51 -26.79 -7.90 19.24
C GLN A 51 -25.62 -8.87 19.06
N ALA A 52 -25.11 -9.43 20.16
CA ALA A 52 -24.08 -10.45 20.11
C ALA A 52 -24.59 -11.70 19.38
N TYR A 53 -23.72 -12.31 18.58
CA TYR A 53 -23.98 -13.60 17.96
C TYR A 53 -22.72 -14.46 18.07
N ALA A 54 -22.92 -15.76 18.21
CA ALA A 54 -21.84 -16.72 18.37
C ALA A 54 -22.21 -18.04 17.69
N VAL A 55 -21.19 -18.84 17.41
CA VAL A 55 -21.36 -20.26 17.07
C VAL A 55 -21.43 -21.05 18.39
N SER A 56 -22.18 -22.15 18.43
CA SER A 56 -22.22 -23.03 19.60
C SER A 56 -20.82 -23.46 20.02
N ALA A 57 -20.57 -23.58 21.33
CA ALA A 57 -19.26 -23.84 21.89
C ALA A 57 -18.60 -25.10 21.32
N LYS A 58 -19.40 -26.16 21.14
CA LYS A 58 -18.99 -27.50 20.69
C LYS A 58 -19.29 -27.80 19.22
N ALA A 59 -19.71 -26.80 18.44
CA ALA A 59 -20.09 -27.02 17.05
C ALA A 59 -18.95 -27.66 16.24
N GLY A 60 -19.20 -28.86 15.70
CA GLY A 60 -18.22 -29.64 14.93
C GLY A 60 -17.24 -30.47 15.76
N TYR A 61 -17.40 -30.49 17.09
CA TYR A 61 -16.52 -31.21 18.04
C TYR A 61 -17.26 -32.24 18.91
N ASP A 62 -18.55 -32.49 18.68
CA ASP A 62 -19.33 -33.47 19.45
C ASP A 62 -19.09 -34.94 19.01
N THR A 63 -18.25 -35.19 18.00
CA THR A 63 -17.90 -36.54 17.54
C THR A 63 -16.76 -37.15 18.37
N ALA A 64 -16.76 -38.44 18.67
CA ALA A 64 -15.65 -39.13 19.36
C ALA A 64 -14.45 -39.44 18.44
N ALA A 65 -14.04 -38.49 17.59
CA ALA A 65 -13.06 -38.71 16.54
C ALA A 65 -11.62 -38.71 17.05
N GLU A 66 -10.80 -39.62 16.54
CA GLU A 66 -9.39 -39.75 16.91
C GLU A 66 -8.51 -39.95 15.67
N SER A 67 -7.23 -39.57 15.76
CA SER A 67 -6.30 -39.77 14.64
C SER A 67 -5.87 -41.23 14.57
N TRP A 68 -5.95 -41.82 13.37
CA TRP A 68 -5.39 -43.16 13.13
C TRP A 68 -3.86 -43.19 12.99
N CYS A 69 -3.20 -42.06 13.21
CA CYS A 69 -1.75 -41.91 13.11
C CYS A 69 -1.21 -42.31 11.71
N THR A 70 0.07 -42.67 11.62
CA THR A 70 0.73 -43.09 10.38
C THR A 70 0.46 -44.55 10.04
N GLY A 71 0.86 -45.01 8.85
CA GLY A 71 0.84 -46.43 8.47
C GLY A 71 -0.46 -46.93 7.84
N ARG A 72 -1.38 -46.04 7.45
CA ARG A 72 -2.68 -46.39 6.82
C ARG A 72 -2.94 -45.75 5.47
N ALA A 73 -1.89 -45.20 4.81
CA ALA A 73 -1.99 -44.47 3.54
C ALA A 73 -3.06 -43.35 3.50
N VAL A 74 -3.35 -42.74 4.65
CA VAL A 74 -4.31 -41.65 4.80
C VAL A 74 -3.74 -40.53 5.67
N ALA A 75 -4.22 -39.30 5.47
CA ALA A 75 -3.84 -38.15 6.28
C ALA A 75 -4.18 -38.33 7.78
N ARG A 76 -3.33 -37.78 8.65
CA ARG A 76 -3.36 -37.93 10.13
C ARG A 76 -4.46 -37.12 10.84
N ILE A 77 -5.49 -36.68 10.12
CA ILE A 77 -6.61 -35.92 10.70
C ILE A 77 -7.49 -36.84 11.56
N PRO A 78 -8.07 -36.36 12.68
CA PRO A 78 -9.01 -37.15 13.46
C PRO A 78 -10.21 -37.65 12.64
N ARG A 79 -10.53 -38.93 12.77
CA ARG A 79 -11.60 -39.64 12.03
C ARG A 79 -12.65 -40.19 12.96
N ALA A 80 -13.90 -40.17 12.51
CA ALA A 80 -15.01 -40.75 13.26
C ALA A 80 -14.82 -42.28 13.39
N PRO A 81 -14.96 -42.84 14.60
CA PRO A 81 -14.79 -44.28 14.84
C PRO A 81 -16.00 -45.09 14.35
N GLY A 82 -15.90 -46.42 14.43
CA GLY A 82 -16.97 -47.35 14.09
C GLY A 82 -16.95 -47.85 12.65
N GLY A 83 -18.05 -48.46 12.22
CA GLY A 83 -18.25 -49.04 10.88
C GLY A 83 -19.73 -49.04 10.47
N GLY A 84 -20.04 -49.46 9.25
CA GLY A 84 -21.42 -49.63 8.75
C GLY A 84 -22.17 -48.35 8.35
N THR A 85 -21.73 -47.16 8.78
CA THR A 85 -22.31 -45.88 8.36
C THR A 85 -21.38 -45.13 7.40
N HIS A 86 -21.94 -44.31 6.52
CA HIS A 86 -21.14 -43.42 5.65
C HIS A 86 -20.27 -42.42 6.43
N ARG A 87 -20.57 -42.17 7.71
CA ARG A 87 -19.81 -41.24 8.55
C ARG A 87 -18.55 -41.88 9.14
N ALA A 88 -18.56 -43.20 9.36
CA ALA A 88 -17.41 -43.92 9.91
C ALA A 88 -16.18 -43.77 8.99
N GLY A 89 -15.00 -43.53 9.59
CA GLY A 89 -13.74 -43.33 8.85
C GLY A 89 -13.57 -41.96 8.17
N GLN A 90 -14.60 -41.10 8.16
CA GLN A 90 -14.48 -39.74 7.65
C GLN A 90 -13.74 -38.82 8.63
N ALA A 91 -13.07 -37.79 8.10
CA ALA A 91 -12.47 -36.73 8.88
C ALA A 91 -13.52 -35.91 9.66
N ALA A 92 -13.17 -35.45 10.87
CA ALA A 92 -14.09 -34.76 11.78
C ALA A 92 -13.63 -33.36 12.23
N PHE A 93 -12.88 -33.23 13.33
CA PHE A 93 -12.65 -31.97 14.04
C PHE A 93 -11.99 -30.82 13.28
N GLY A 94 -11.37 -31.09 12.12
CA GLY A 94 -10.63 -30.08 11.38
C GLY A 94 -11.53 -29.07 10.66
N ASN A 95 -11.07 -27.81 10.57
CA ASN A 95 -11.76 -26.73 9.85
C ASN A 95 -11.88 -26.98 8.34
N GLN A 96 -11.02 -27.84 7.79
CA GLN A 96 -11.07 -28.33 6.42
C GLN A 96 -12.06 -29.49 6.21
N ALA A 97 -12.51 -30.14 7.28
CA ALA A 97 -13.38 -31.31 7.21
C ALA A 97 -14.87 -30.92 7.15
N ARG A 98 -15.65 -31.67 6.37
CA ARG A 98 -17.11 -31.48 6.28
C ARG A 98 -17.76 -31.76 7.64
N GLY A 99 -18.45 -30.76 8.18
CA GLY A 99 -19.07 -30.84 9.51
C GLY A 99 -18.09 -30.65 10.68
N GLY A 100 -16.82 -30.36 10.40
CA GLY A 100 -15.83 -29.96 11.40
C GLY A 100 -16.02 -28.53 11.90
N GLY A 101 -15.34 -28.20 13.00
CA GLY A 101 -15.43 -26.88 13.63
C GLY A 101 -14.69 -25.81 12.83
N MET A 102 -15.30 -24.64 12.68
CA MET A 102 -14.64 -23.48 12.06
C MET A 102 -13.47 -22.99 12.91
N PHE A 103 -12.35 -22.63 12.28
CA PHE A 103 -11.23 -21.97 12.98
C PHE A 103 -11.67 -20.62 13.58
N ASN A 104 -11.25 -20.35 14.82
CA ASN A 104 -11.60 -19.16 15.59
C ASN A 104 -13.11 -18.83 15.55
N PRO A 105 -13.97 -19.73 16.07
CA PRO A 105 -15.42 -19.56 15.99
C PRO A 105 -15.85 -18.28 16.70
N THR A 106 -16.85 -17.57 16.17
CA THR A 106 -17.28 -16.31 16.81
C THR A 106 -17.82 -16.58 18.21
N ARG A 107 -17.25 -15.89 19.19
CA ARG A 107 -17.61 -16.02 20.61
C ARG A 107 -18.42 -14.83 21.13
N ILE A 108 -19.20 -15.07 22.17
CA ILE A 108 -20.06 -14.07 22.79
C ILE A 108 -19.26 -12.89 23.38
N TRP A 109 -18.06 -13.15 23.89
CA TRP A 109 -17.18 -12.15 24.52
C TRP A 109 -16.42 -11.27 23.52
N ARG A 110 -16.67 -11.41 22.21
CA ARG A 110 -16.17 -10.42 21.23
C ARG A 110 -16.58 -9.03 21.71
N ARG A 111 -15.66 -8.07 21.67
CA ARG A 111 -15.97 -6.69 22.07
C ARG A 111 -16.98 -6.08 21.08
N TRP A 112 -18.28 -6.19 21.34
CA TRP A 112 -19.36 -5.64 20.50
C TRP A 112 -19.53 -4.14 20.73
N HIS A 113 -19.50 -3.75 22.01
CA HIS A 113 -19.73 -2.38 22.44
C HIS A 113 -18.42 -1.56 22.44
N ARG A 114 -18.54 -0.26 22.22
CA ARG A 114 -17.48 0.73 22.30
C ARG A 114 -17.94 1.86 23.21
N ARG A 115 -17.14 2.11 24.26
CA ARG A 115 -17.27 3.30 25.10
C ARG A 115 -16.77 4.49 24.29
N VAL A 116 -17.63 5.48 24.10
CA VAL A 116 -17.27 6.74 23.43
C VAL A 116 -17.30 7.86 24.46
N ASN A 117 -16.28 8.71 24.45
CA ASN A 117 -16.20 9.88 25.32
C ASN A 117 -17.45 10.76 25.13
N VAL A 118 -18.04 11.21 26.23
CA VAL A 118 -19.24 12.07 26.26
C VAL A 118 -18.99 13.39 25.55
N THR A 119 -17.82 14.01 25.72
CA THR A 119 -17.46 15.27 25.06
C THR A 119 -17.38 15.09 23.54
N LYS A 120 -16.74 14.02 23.07
CA LYS A 120 -16.71 13.67 21.63
C LYS A 120 -18.13 13.47 21.07
N LYS A 121 -19.00 12.77 21.80
CA LYS A 121 -20.42 12.62 21.40
C LYS A 121 -21.15 13.96 21.30
N ARG A 122 -20.98 14.84 22.29
CA ARG A 122 -21.60 16.18 22.30
C ARG A 122 -21.11 17.05 21.15
N HIS A 123 -19.80 17.04 20.86
CA HIS A 123 -19.24 17.74 19.71
C HIS A 123 -19.76 17.16 18.39
N ALA A 124 -19.76 15.85 18.20
CA ALA A 124 -20.29 15.24 16.97
C ALA A 124 -21.76 15.60 16.71
N VAL A 125 -22.59 15.67 17.76
CA VAL A 125 -23.98 16.15 17.63
C VAL A 125 -24.02 17.62 17.23
N ALA A 126 -23.25 18.49 17.88
CA ALA A 126 -23.17 19.91 17.54
C ALA A 126 -22.74 20.15 16.08
N VAL A 127 -21.74 19.39 15.61
CA VAL A 127 -21.27 19.41 14.21
C VAL A 127 -22.35 18.96 13.25
N ALA A 128 -23.07 17.88 13.55
CA ALA A 128 -24.14 17.37 12.70
C ALA A 128 -25.31 18.38 12.59
N LEU A 129 -25.60 19.10 13.68
CA LEU A 129 -26.58 20.18 13.70
C LEU A 129 -26.13 21.38 12.85
N ALA A 130 -24.89 21.83 13.02
CA ALA A 130 -24.32 22.89 12.17
C ALA A 130 -24.40 22.53 10.68
N ALA A 131 -24.02 21.31 10.32
CA ALA A 131 -24.12 20.85 8.93
C ALA A 131 -25.55 20.85 8.37
N SER A 132 -26.57 20.58 9.20
CA SER A 132 -27.98 20.59 8.77
C SER A 132 -28.52 21.98 8.44
N SER A 133 -27.85 23.03 8.91
CA SER A 133 -28.24 24.42 8.63
C SER A 133 -27.77 24.91 7.25
N LEU A 134 -26.83 24.20 6.62
CA LEU A 134 -26.17 24.64 5.39
C LEU A 134 -26.79 23.96 4.16
N PRO A 135 -27.46 24.70 3.25
CA PRO A 135 -28.05 24.13 2.05
C PRO A 135 -27.10 23.28 1.20
N PRO A 136 -25.83 23.68 0.94
CA PRO A 136 -24.92 22.88 0.14
C PRO A 136 -24.68 21.48 0.70
N LEU A 137 -24.56 21.35 2.03
CA LEU A 137 -24.34 20.06 2.68
C LEU A 137 -25.59 19.19 2.67
N VAL A 138 -26.76 19.81 2.84
CA VAL A 138 -28.05 19.11 2.79
C VAL A 138 -28.35 18.59 1.38
N MET A 139 -28.05 19.39 0.35
CA MET A 139 -28.13 18.98 -1.05
C MET A 139 -27.09 17.90 -1.40
N ALA A 140 -25.83 18.06 -0.97
CA ALA A 140 -24.76 17.09 -1.21
C ALA A 140 -25.05 15.72 -0.57
N ARG A 141 -25.69 15.71 0.62
CA ARG A 141 -26.19 14.46 1.23
C ARG A 141 -27.30 13.80 0.38
N GLY A 142 -27.96 14.58 -0.46
CA GLY A 142 -28.93 14.12 -1.44
C GLY A 142 -30.38 14.44 -1.08
N HIS A 143 -30.69 15.40 -0.22
CA HIS A 143 -32.09 15.82 -0.02
C HIS A 143 -32.56 16.74 -1.16
N ARG A 144 -33.85 16.64 -1.54
CA ARG A 144 -34.50 17.55 -2.51
C ARG A 144 -35.11 18.73 -1.75
N ILE A 145 -34.40 19.85 -1.69
CA ILE A 145 -34.78 21.03 -0.91
C ILE A 145 -35.00 22.29 -1.75
N ASN A 146 -35.12 22.16 -3.09
CA ASN A 146 -35.18 23.30 -4.01
C ASN A 146 -36.38 24.23 -3.75
N LYS A 147 -37.49 23.68 -3.26
CA LYS A 147 -38.73 24.42 -2.93
C LYS A 147 -38.83 24.84 -1.47
N VAL A 148 -37.82 24.53 -0.65
CA VAL A 148 -37.79 24.93 0.77
C VAL A 148 -37.31 26.38 0.83
N ALA A 149 -38.06 27.24 1.53
CA ALA A 149 -37.81 28.68 1.55
C ALA A 149 -36.48 29.08 2.24
N GLU A 150 -36.13 28.40 3.34
CA GLU A 150 -34.96 28.74 4.16
C GLU A 150 -34.40 27.51 4.88
N LEU A 151 -33.08 27.50 5.12
CA LEU A 151 -32.44 26.59 6.07
C LEU A 151 -31.63 27.41 7.09
N PRO A 152 -31.66 27.06 8.39
CA PRO A 152 -32.51 26.04 9.03
C PRO A 152 -34.01 26.34 8.88
N LEU A 153 -34.82 25.31 8.60
CA LEU A 153 -36.28 25.48 8.49
C LEU A 153 -36.91 25.45 9.89
N VAL A 154 -37.45 26.59 10.31
CA VAL A 154 -38.15 26.74 11.60
C VAL A 154 -39.63 27.01 11.36
N VAL A 155 -40.47 26.26 12.06
CA VAL A 155 -41.93 26.24 11.89
C VAL A 155 -42.57 26.56 13.24
N SER A 156 -43.73 27.21 13.22
CA SER A 156 -44.49 27.54 14.43
C SER A 156 -44.83 26.29 15.26
N ASP A 157 -44.90 26.46 16.58
CA ASP A 157 -45.14 25.37 17.55
C ASP A 157 -46.49 24.67 17.37
N GLY A 158 -47.44 25.27 16.63
CA GLY A 158 -48.70 24.61 16.26
C GLY A 158 -48.52 23.29 15.50
N LEU A 159 -47.35 23.07 14.88
CA LEU A 159 -47.00 21.79 14.25
C LEU A 159 -46.98 20.62 15.27
N GLU A 160 -46.68 20.88 16.55
CA GLU A 160 -46.60 19.87 17.60
C GLU A 160 -47.96 19.22 17.91
N SER A 161 -49.05 19.96 17.69
CA SER A 161 -50.43 19.56 17.98
C SER A 161 -51.08 18.73 16.86
N LEU A 162 -50.37 18.46 15.77
CA LEU A 162 -50.90 17.62 14.69
C LEU A 162 -51.05 16.17 15.15
N THR A 163 -52.27 15.63 15.06
CA THR A 163 -52.58 14.24 15.47
C THR A 163 -52.82 13.29 14.29
N LYS A 164 -53.22 13.81 13.12
CA LYS A 164 -53.56 13.02 11.93
C LYS A 164 -52.41 13.03 10.91
N THR A 165 -52.05 11.85 10.42
CA THR A 165 -51.00 11.68 9.40
C THR A 165 -51.32 12.40 8.09
N LYS A 166 -52.59 12.46 7.68
CA LYS A 166 -53.02 13.21 6.48
C LYS A 166 -52.66 14.69 6.57
N ALA A 167 -52.97 15.33 7.70
CA ALA A 167 -52.65 16.72 7.95
C ALA A 167 -51.13 16.96 8.01
N ALA A 168 -50.39 16.04 8.62
CA ALA A 168 -48.93 16.07 8.66
C ALA A 168 -48.28 16.00 7.26
N VAL A 169 -48.77 15.14 6.37
CA VAL A 169 -48.28 15.07 4.97
C VAL A 169 -48.58 16.36 4.22
N GLN A 170 -49.79 16.91 4.38
CA GLN A 170 -50.16 18.18 3.76
C GLN A 170 -49.28 19.34 4.25
N ALA A 171 -49.00 19.41 5.55
CA ALA A 171 -48.09 20.41 6.12
C ALA A 171 -46.67 20.29 5.51
N LEU A 172 -46.12 19.09 5.42
CA LEU A 172 -44.79 18.87 4.81
C LEU A 172 -44.77 19.23 3.31
N GLN A 173 -45.83 18.91 2.57
CA GLN A 173 -45.94 19.29 1.15
C GLN A 173 -45.97 20.81 0.98
N LYS A 174 -46.77 21.51 1.80
CA LYS A 174 -46.82 22.97 1.82
C LYS A 174 -45.45 23.58 2.12
N LEU A 175 -44.71 23.05 3.09
CA LEU A 175 -43.35 23.47 3.45
C LEU A 175 -42.28 23.19 2.37
N GLY A 176 -42.68 22.75 1.17
CA GLY A 176 -41.76 22.50 0.05
C GLY A 176 -41.11 21.11 0.06
N CYS A 177 -41.52 20.20 0.95
CA CYS A 177 -40.95 18.85 1.07
C CYS A 177 -41.58 17.82 0.13
N GLY A 178 -42.48 18.22 -0.76
CA GLY A 178 -43.24 17.31 -1.63
C GLY A 178 -42.35 16.41 -2.50
N GLU A 179 -41.35 16.97 -3.17
CA GLU A 179 -40.40 16.22 -4.01
C GLU A 179 -39.54 15.24 -3.21
N GLU A 180 -39.15 15.63 -2.00
CA GLU A 180 -38.39 14.77 -1.09
C GLU A 180 -39.24 13.58 -0.62
N LEU A 181 -40.50 13.82 -0.25
CA LEU A 181 -41.43 12.76 0.15
C LEU A 181 -41.68 11.78 -1.00
N GLN A 182 -41.91 12.27 -2.22
CA GLN A 182 -42.09 11.43 -3.41
C GLN A 182 -40.86 10.56 -3.66
N LYS A 183 -39.67 11.17 -3.64
CA LYS A 183 -38.39 10.45 -3.78
C LYS A 183 -38.23 9.32 -2.76
N ILE A 184 -38.68 9.51 -1.53
CA ILE A 184 -38.59 8.49 -0.48
C ILE A 184 -39.59 7.36 -0.75
N MET A 185 -40.81 7.69 -1.15
CA MET A 185 -41.84 6.70 -1.52
C MET A 185 -41.34 5.79 -2.65
N ASP A 186 -40.77 6.38 -3.70
CA ASP A 186 -40.23 5.65 -4.86
C ASP A 186 -38.97 4.83 -4.53
N SER A 187 -38.26 5.20 -3.46
CA SER A 187 -37.02 4.53 -3.06
C SER A 187 -37.22 3.18 -2.38
N LYS A 188 -38.47 2.81 -2.03
CA LYS A 188 -38.76 1.54 -1.35
C LYS A 188 -38.47 0.38 -2.29
N LYS A 189 -37.35 -0.31 -2.05
CA LYS A 189 -36.94 -1.49 -2.83
C LYS A 189 -36.74 -2.70 -1.93
N ILE A 190 -36.89 -3.89 -2.50
CA ILE A 190 -36.55 -5.15 -1.83
C ILE A 190 -35.02 -5.21 -1.66
N ARG A 191 -34.55 -5.52 -0.45
CA ARG A 191 -33.13 -5.61 -0.12
C ARG A 191 -32.47 -6.79 -0.86
N ALA A 192 -31.30 -6.56 -1.46
CA ALA A 192 -30.51 -7.66 -2.03
C ALA A 192 -29.88 -8.56 -0.94
N GLY A 193 -29.61 -9.83 -1.29
CA GLY A 193 -28.92 -10.79 -0.43
C GLY A 193 -29.73 -11.36 0.75
N LYS A 194 -29.03 -11.96 1.71
CA LYS A 194 -29.60 -12.72 2.85
C LYS A 194 -30.38 -11.88 3.87
N GLY A 195 -30.39 -10.55 3.73
CA GLY A 195 -31.12 -9.65 4.63
C GLY A 195 -32.64 -9.85 4.57
N LYS A 196 -33.18 -10.25 3.41
CA LYS A 196 -34.61 -10.49 3.22
C LYS A 196 -35.18 -11.52 4.19
N ALA A 197 -34.45 -12.60 4.42
CA ALA A 197 -34.81 -13.68 5.33
C ALA A 197 -34.66 -13.33 6.82
N ARG A 198 -34.08 -12.16 7.15
CA ARG A 198 -33.78 -11.74 8.52
C ARG A 198 -34.58 -10.49 8.92
N ASN A 199 -35.86 -10.43 8.54
CA ASN A 199 -36.78 -9.32 8.82
C ASN A 199 -36.31 -7.95 8.32
N ARG A 200 -35.47 -7.91 7.27
CA ARG A 200 -34.97 -6.68 6.63
C ARG A 200 -35.31 -6.66 5.14
N ARG A 201 -36.56 -7.02 4.81
CA ARG A 201 -37.05 -7.19 3.43
C ARG A 201 -36.95 -5.92 2.59
N TYR A 202 -37.28 -4.76 3.16
CA TYR A 202 -37.27 -3.49 2.43
C TYR A 202 -36.13 -2.57 2.86
N VAL A 203 -35.63 -1.78 1.91
CA VAL A 203 -34.76 -0.62 2.15
C VAL A 203 -35.48 0.60 1.60
N ARG A 204 -35.41 1.71 2.33
CA ARG A 204 -35.93 3.02 1.93
C ARG A 204 -34.90 4.09 2.26
N ARG A 205 -34.92 5.20 1.52
CA ARG A 205 -34.13 6.38 1.88
C ARG A 205 -34.69 7.05 3.13
N LEU A 206 -33.84 7.81 3.82
CA LEU A 206 -34.21 8.61 4.97
C LEU A 206 -34.49 10.04 4.52
N GLY A 207 -35.60 10.59 4.99
CA GLY A 207 -36.08 11.92 4.68
C GLY A 207 -35.86 12.92 5.81
N PRO A 208 -36.75 13.93 5.93
CA PRO A 208 -36.63 14.96 6.94
C PRO A 208 -36.68 14.37 8.35
N LEU A 209 -35.95 15.02 9.25
CA LEU A 209 -36.04 14.78 10.69
C LEU A 209 -36.77 15.97 11.32
N VAL A 210 -37.92 15.72 11.94
CA VAL A 210 -38.72 16.75 12.62
C VAL A 210 -38.31 16.79 14.09
N ILE A 211 -37.83 17.94 14.56
CA ILE A 211 -37.40 18.13 15.93
C ILE A 211 -38.40 19.01 16.68
N TYR A 212 -38.89 18.46 17.80
CA TYR A 212 -39.93 19.05 18.63
C TYR A 212 -39.45 19.24 20.07
N LYS A 213 -40.11 20.15 20.79
CA LYS A 213 -39.92 20.39 22.21
C LYS A 213 -40.89 19.55 23.03
N GLU A 214 -42.19 19.56 22.71
CA GLU A 214 -43.21 18.83 23.45
C GLU A 214 -44.00 17.89 22.51
N ASP A 215 -44.41 16.71 23.01
CA ASP A 215 -45.13 15.72 22.18
C ASP A 215 -46.64 15.84 22.37
N ASN A 216 -47.27 16.78 21.66
CA ASN A 216 -48.71 17.01 21.68
C ASN A 216 -49.49 16.22 20.61
N GLY A 217 -48.85 15.20 20.01
CA GLY A 217 -49.42 14.37 18.95
C GLY A 217 -48.50 14.16 17.75
N ILE A 218 -47.51 15.04 17.58
CA ILE A 218 -46.58 15.04 16.44
C ILE A 218 -45.88 13.70 16.21
N THR A 219 -45.46 13.01 17.28
CA THR A 219 -44.79 11.71 17.14
C THR A 219 -45.73 10.68 16.51
N LYS A 220 -47.01 10.68 16.91
CA LYS A 220 -48.03 9.77 16.35
C LYS A 220 -48.38 10.14 14.91
N ALA A 221 -48.53 11.43 14.61
CA ALA A 221 -48.88 11.89 13.27
C ALA A 221 -47.78 11.58 12.24
N MET A 222 -46.50 11.77 12.61
CA MET A 222 -45.37 11.67 11.69
C MET A 222 -44.76 10.26 11.58
N ARG A 223 -44.90 9.37 12.58
CA ARG A 223 -44.16 8.08 12.62
C ARG A 223 -44.36 7.16 11.42
N ASN A 224 -45.55 7.24 10.80
CA ASN A 224 -45.94 6.32 9.72
C ASN A 224 -45.64 6.88 8.33
N ILE A 225 -45.21 8.14 8.24
CA ILE A 225 -44.83 8.75 6.96
C ILE A 225 -43.50 8.11 6.51
N PRO A 226 -43.40 7.57 5.28
CA PRO A 226 -42.20 6.90 4.83
C PRO A 226 -40.94 7.78 4.95
N GLY A 227 -39.96 7.30 5.71
CA GLY A 227 -38.62 7.91 5.84
C GLY A 227 -38.55 9.21 6.65
N VAL A 228 -39.68 9.74 7.11
CA VAL A 228 -39.72 10.84 8.09
C VAL A 228 -39.45 10.27 9.48
N GLU A 229 -38.60 10.93 10.24
CA GLU A 229 -38.35 10.58 11.64
C GLU A 229 -38.61 11.79 12.53
N THR A 230 -38.93 11.54 13.79
CA THR A 230 -39.05 12.61 14.79
C THR A 230 -37.97 12.47 15.87
N ALA A 231 -37.59 13.56 16.52
CA ALA A 231 -36.71 13.54 17.69
C ALA A 231 -37.05 14.69 18.65
N HIS A 232 -36.97 14.41 19.95
CA HIS A 232 -37.11 15.42 20.98
C HIS A 232 -35.79 16.20 21.14
N VAL A 233 -35.85 17.52 21.32
CA VAL A 233 -34.67 18.40 21.37
C VAL A 233 -33.67 18.07 22.48
N ASP A 234 -34.14 17.67 23.68
CA ASP A 234 -33.25 17.26 24.77
C ASP A 234 -32.55 15.91 24.54
N ARG A 235 -33.07 15.06 23.64
CA ARG A 235 -32.63 13.67 23.43
C ARG A 235 -32.15 13.42 22.00
N LEU A 236 -31.39 14.37 21.45
CA LEU A 236 -30.85 14.30 20.10
C LEU A 236 -29.83 13.16 19.96
N ASN A 237 -30.05 12.32 18.95
CA ASN A 237 -29.24 11.16 18.65
C ASN A 237 -28.43 11.37 17.36
N LEU A 238 -27.11 11.22 17.45
CA LEU A 238 -26.21 11.33 16.29
C LEU A 238 -26.58 10.35 15.16
N LEU A 239 -27.05 9.14 15.48
CA LEU A 239 -27.43 8.14 14.47
C LEU A 239 -28.64 8.59 13.63
N ARG A 240 -29.49 9.47 14.18
CA ARG A 240 -30.60 10.09 13.43
C ARG A 240 -30.13 11.35 12.71
N LEU A 241 -29.28 12.17 13.32
CA LEU A 241 -28.79 13.42 12.72
C LEU A 241 -27.83 13.19 11.55
N ALA A 242 -26.95 12.19 11.65
CA ALA A 242 -25.97 11.83 10.64
C ALA A 242 -26.04 10.33 10.29
N PRO A 243 -27.13 9.85 9.67
CA PRO A 243 -27.29 8.44 9.34
C PRO A 243 -26.20 8.00 8.37
N GLY A 244 -25.50 6.91 8.71
CA GLY A 244 -24.38 6.39 7.93
C GLY A 244 -23.05 7.09 8.20
N GLY A 245 -23.00 8.02 9.16
CA GLY A 245 -21.81 8.84 9.44
C GLY A 245 -21.69 10.08 8.55
N ASN A 246 -22.67 10.32 7.67
CA ASN A 246 -22.73 11.49 6.79
C ASN A 246 -23.67 12.53 7.40
N PHE A 247 -23.14 13.70 7.76
CA PHE A 247 -23.90 14.84 8.28
C PHE A 247 -24.63 15.62 7.18
N GLY A 248 -25.42 16.63 7.55
CA GLY A 248 -26.21 17.41 6.60
C GLY A 248 -27.57 16.77 6.30
N ARG A 249 -28.20 16.11 7.28
CA ARG A 249 -29.58 15.67 7.11
C ARG A 249 -30.50 16.89 7.07
N PHE A 250 -31.56 16.84 6.26
CA PHE A 250 -32.59 17.88 6.29
C PHE A 250 -33.40 17.78 7.59
N ILE A 251 -33.44 18.88 8.34
CA ILE A 251 -34.09 18.96 9.66
C ILE A 251 -35.13 20.07 9.63
N ILE A 252 -36.31 19.78 10.18
CA ILE A 252 -37.40 20.72 10.40
C ILE A 252 -37.51 20.95 11.91
N TRP A 253 -37.45 22.21 12.32
CA TRP A 253 -37.51 22.60 13.72
C TRP A 253 -38.86 23.20 14.06
N THR A 254 -39.40 22.85 15.21
CA THR A 254 -40.40 23.68 15.90
C THR A 254 -39.71 24.88 16.54
N GLU A 255 -40.42 25.99 16.67
CA GLU A 255 -39.89 27.24 17.22
C GLU A 255 -39.35 27.05 18.65
N GLY A 256 -40.12 26.38 19.51
CA GLY A 256 -39.76 26.05 20.88
C GLY A 256 -38.53 25.15 20.95
N ALA A 257 -38.40 24.17 20.06
CA ALA A 257 -37.20 23.33 19.99
C ALA A 257 -35.97 24.14 19.55
N PHE A 258 -36.15 25.05 18.59
CA PHE A 258 -35.07 25.89 18.07
C PHE A 258 -34.53 26.83 19.15
N LYS A 259 -35.42 27.47 19.92
CA LYS A 259 -35.06 28.31 21.09
C LYS A 259 -34.32 27.50 22.15
N ARG A 260 -34.81 26.30 22.47
CA ARG A 260 -34.25 25.39 23.49
C ARG A 260 -32.82 24.95 23.20
N LEU A 261 -32.38 24.91 21.94
CA LEU A 261 -30.98 24.58 21.59
C LEU A 261 -29.95 25.50 22.25
N SER A 262 -30.28 26.79 22.40
CA SER A 262 -29.39 27.78 23.02
C SER A 262 -29.16 27.47 24.50
N GLU A 263 -30.18 27.00 25.22
CA GLU A 263 -30.08 26.59 26.62
C GLU A 263 -29.30 25.29 26.79
N ILE A 264 -29.41 24.37 25.81
CA ILE A 264 -28.73 23.08 25.84
C ILE A 264 -27.22 23.20 25.59
N TYR A 265 -26.83 24.02 24.62
CA TYR A 265 -25.44 24.08 24.12
C TYR A 265 -24.71 25.37 24.48
N GLY A 266 -25.43 26.43 24.82
CA GLY A 266 -24.86 27.73 25.18
C GLY A 266 -23.93 28.30 24.11
N THR A 267 -22.82 28.90 24.54
CA THR A 267 -21.83 29.52 23.65
C THR A 267 -20.43 28.95 23.89
N ALA A 268 -19.49 29.22 22.97
CA ALA A 268 -18.10 28.79 23.13
C ALA A 268 -17.40 29.47 24.32
N LYS A 269 -17.79 30.71 24.68
CA LYS A 269 -17.20 31.49 25.78
C LYS A 269 -17.96 31.34 27.10
N GLY A 270 -19.30 31.33 27.06
CA GLY A 270 -20.16 31.34 28.25
C GLY A 270 -20.58 29.97 28.77
N GLY A 271 -20.08 28.88 28.17
CA GLY A 271 -20.46 27.51 28.54
C GLY A 271 -21.92 27.18 28.22
N ALA A 272 -22.31 25.93 28.49
CA ALA A 272 -23.65 25.42 28.26
C ALA A 272 -24.47 25.34 29.57
N PRO A 273 -25.62 26.04 29.68
CA PRO A 273 -26.44 26.04 30.89
C PRO A 273 -26.89 24.65 31.33
N MET A 274 -27.46 23.84 30.42
CA MET A 274 -27.96 22.51 30.79
C MET A 274 -26.88 21.42 30.81
N LYS A 275 -25.80 21.59 30.05
CA LYS A 275 -24.70 20.62 29.98
C LYS A 275 -23.54 21.10 30.84
N LYS A 276 -23.61 20.81 32.15
CA LYS A 276 -22.58 21.18 33.13
C LYS A 276 -21.16 20.89 32.61
N GLY A 277 -20.31 21.91 32.65
CA GLY A 277 -18.91 21.87 32.24
C GLY A 277 -18.66 21.73 30.73
N TYR A 278 -19.68 21.79 29.88
CA TYR A 278 -19.53 21.69 28.43
C TYR A 278 -19.42 23.07 27.77
N HIS A 279 -18.51 23.16 26.80
CA HIS A 279 -18.36 24.31 25.91
C HIS A 279 -18.47 23.84 24.46
N LEU A 280 -18.96 24.70 23.58
CA LEU A 280 -18.93 24.42 22.14
C LEU A 280 -17.49 24.32 21.64
N PRO A 281 -17.21 23.43 20.66
CA PRO A 281 -15.85 23.26 20.15
C PRO A 281 -15.40 24.53 19.43
N ARG A 282 -14.16 24.95 19.69
CA ARG A 282 -13.52 26.08 19.01
C ARG A 282 -12.94 25.60 17.67
N ALA A 283 -13.12 26.40 16.63
CA ALA A 283 -12.47 26.16 15.35
C ALA A 283 -10.98 26.51 15.44
N SER A 284 -10.13 25.77 14.73
CA SER A 284 -8.70 26.10 14.62
C SER A 284 -8.49 27.42 13.86
N MET A 285 -9.38 27.74 12.93
CA MET A 285 -9.39 28.99 12.17
C MET A 285 -10.68 29.76 12.47
N GLN A 286 -10.57 31.07 12.71
CA GLN A 286 -11.75 31.93 12.88
C GLN A 286 -12.50 32.12 11.56
N ASN A 287 -11.77 32.27 10.45
CA ASN A 287 -12.34 32.30 9.11
C ASN A 287 -11.81 31.12 8.28
N ALA A 288 -12.73 30.33 7.73
CA ALA A 288 -12.42 29.16 6.88
C ALA A 288 -12.26 29.51 5.39
N ASP A 289 -12.59 30.75 4.99
CA ASP A 289 -12.43 31.20 3.60
C ASP A 289 -10.98 31.60 3.34
N LEU A 290 -10.18 30.61 2.94
CA LEU A 290 -8.77 30.81 2.59
C LEU A 290 -8.62 31.72 1.37
N ALA A 291 -9.50 31.63 0.38
CA ALA A 291 -9.42 32.46 -0.82
C ALA A 291 -9.54 33.95 -0.46
N ARG A 292 -10.47 34.30 0.44
CA ARG A 292 -10.59 35.67 0.95
C ARG A 292 -9.34 36.13 1.71
N ILE A 293 -8.72 35.26 2.50
CA ILE A 293 -7.49 35.60 3.24
C ILE A 293 -6.32 35.78 2.26
N ILE A 294 -6.13 34.85 1.34
CA ILE A 294 -5.06 34.87 0.34
C ILE A 294 -5.20 36.10 -0.55
N ASN A 295 -6.41 36.45 -0.98
CA ASN A 295 -6.68 37.59 -1.84
C ASN A 295 -6.83 38.92 -1.08
N SER A 296 -6.57 38.94 0.23
CA SER A 296 -6.56 40.18 1.01
C SER A 296 -5.37 41.06 0.61
N THR A 297 -5.54 42.37 0.71
CA THR A 297 -4.50 43.34 0.33
C THR A 297 -3.24 43.15 1.18
N GLU A 298 -3.41 42.80 2.45
CA GLU A 298 -2.33 42.53 3.41
C GLU A 298 -1.46 41.35 2.98
N VAL A 299 -2.06 40.29 2.42
CA VAL A 299 -1.30 39.14 1.92
C VAL A 299 -0.73 39.43 0.53
N GLN A 300 -1.55 39.93 -0.40
CA GLN A 300 -1.15 40.17 -1.79
C GLN A 300 -0.03 41.21 -1.92
N SER A 301 0.03 42.22 -1.04
CA SER A 301 1.09 43.24 -1.06
C SER A 301 2.49 42.71 -0.72
N VAL A 302 2.59 41.58 -0.01
CA VAL A 302 3.86 40.97 0.41
C VAL A 302 4.26 39.79 -0.49
N LEU A 303 3.31 39.19 -1.21
CA LEU A 303 3.57 38.05 -2.09
C LEU A 303 4.46 38.45 -3.27
N ARG A 304 5.46 37.62 -3.55
CA ARG A 304 6.31 37.77 -4.73
C ARG A 304 5.52 37.44 -6.00
N PRO A 305 5.85 38.07 -7.15
CA PRO A 305 5.23 37.71 -8.41
C PRO A 305 5.45 36.22 -8.71
N LYS A 306 4.44 35.58 -9.31
CA LYS A 306 4.51 34.20 -9.73
C LYS A 306 5.62 34.03 -10.76
N LEU A 307 6.55 33.11 -10.50
CA LEU A 307 7.55 32.70 -11.49
C LEU A 307 6.88 31.70 -12.45
N GLU A 308 6.96 31.96 -13.75
CA GLU A 308 6.54 30.99 -14.75
C GLU A 308 7.63 29.92 -14.91
N PRO A 309 7.27 28.62 -14.93
CA PRO A 309 8.24 27.58 -15.16
C PRO A 309 8.84 27.73 -16.57
N PRO A 310 10.14 27.43 -16.77
CA PRO A 310 10.72 27.45 -18.11
C PRO A 310 9.99 26.45 -18.99
N THR A 311 9.54 26.89 -20.16
CA THR A 311 8.97 25.99 -21.16
C THR A 311 10.09 25.13 -21.73
N SER A 312 10.00 23.81 -21.51
CA SER A 312 10.95 22.87 -22.12
C SER A 312 10.72 22.84 -23.62
N ALA A 313 11.58 23.50 -24.40
CA ALA A 313 11.60 23.35 -25.84
C ALA A 313 11.89 21.88 -26.21
N LYS A 314 11.33 21.41 -27.34
CA LYS A 314 11.68 20.08 -27.86
C LYS A 314 13.20 20.03 -28.09
N LYS A 315 13.88 19.07 -27.44
CA LYS A 315 15.31 18.83 -27.64
C LYS A 315 15.57 18.44 -29.09
N ALA A 316 16.16 19.33 -29.88
CA ALA A 316 16.60 19.01 -31.23
C ALA A 316 17.95 18.28 -31.19
N ASN A 317 18.18 17.38 -32.14
CA ASN A 317 19.44 16.65 -32.22
C ASN A 317 20.51 17.53 -32.89
N ALA A 318 21.53 17.92 -32.13
CA ALA A 318 22.63 18.77 -32.61
C ALA A 318 23.41 18.15 -33.78
N LEU A 319 23.60 16.83 -33.82
CA LEU A 319 24.33 16.18 -34.92
C LEU A 319 23.59 16.28 -36.27
N LYS A 320 22.26 16.45 -36.22
CA LYS A 320 21.42 16.61 -37.42
C LYS A 320 21.08 18.08 -37.70
N ASN A 321 20.96 18.90 -36.67
CA ASN A 321 20.65 20.33 -36.79
C ASN A 321 21.92 21.18 -36.77
N LYS A 322 22.29 21.71 -37.94
CA LYS A 322 23.52 22.50 -38.12
C LYS A 322 23.56 23.74 -37.22
N ALA A 323 22.46 24.48 -37.09
CA ALA A 323 22.40 25.69 -36.28
C ALA A 323 22.61 25.37 -34.79
N LEU A 324 22.02 24.28 -34.31
CA LEU A 324 22.23 23.83 -32.93
C LEU A 324 23.65 23.29 -32.70
N MET A 325 24.25 22.62 -33.69
CA MET A 325 25.66 22.20 -33.60
C MET A 325 26.61 23.40 -33.56
N GLU A 326 26.32 24.44 -34.34
CA GLU A 326 27.09 25.69 -34.38
C GLU A 326 26.97 26.45 -33.05
N GLU A 327 25.78 26.47 -32.45
CA GLU A 327 25.55 27.05 -31.12
C GLU A 327 26.31 26.29 -30.02
N LEU A 328 26.29 24.95 -30.06
CA LEU A 328 26.97 24.11 -29.07
C LEU A 328 28.48 24.03 -29.29
N ASN A 329 28.94 24.08 -30.55
CA ASN A 329 30.35 24.00 -30.93
C ASN A 329 30.61 24.84 -32.18
N PRO A 330 31.01 26.11 -32.00
CA PRO A 330 31.31 27.02 -33.10
C PRO A 330 32.39 26.51 -34.08
N GLY A 331 33.34 25.69 -33.60
CA GLY A 331 34.42 25.11 -34.42
C GLY A 331 34.04 23.85 -35.20
N ALA A 332 32.81 23.32 -35.04
CA ALA A 332 32.36 22.11 -35.71
C ALA A 332 32.27 22.29 -37.24
N THR A 333 31.92 23.49 -37.70
CA THR A 333 31.83 23.84 -39.12
C THR A 333 33.20 23.84 -39.79
N GLU A 334 34.17 24.50 -39.17
CA GLU A 334 35.54 24.58 -39.66
C GLU A 334 36.19 23.18 -39.70
N ARG A 335 36.01 22.37 -38.65
CA ARG A 335 36.51 20.98 -38.64
C ARG A 335 35.88 20.13 -39.73
N LYS A 336 34.57 20.26 -39.96
CA LYS A 336 33.88 19.50 -41.01
C LYS A 336 34.34 19.95 -42.41
N ALA A 337 34.54 21.25 -42.62
CA ALA A 337 35.10 21.79 -43.85
C ALA A 337 36.56 21.33 -44.07
N ALA A 338 37.39 21.34 -43.02
CA ALA A 338 38.77 20.86 -43.08
C ALA A 338 38.84 19.35 -43.39
N ALA A 339 37.99 18.54 -42.76
CA ALA A 339 37.88 17.10 -43.05
C ALA A 339 37.42 16.83 -44.50
N GLN A 340 36.45 17.60 -45.00
CA GLN A 340 36.02 17.51 -46.40
C GLN A 340 37.16 17.85 -47.35
N LYS A 341 37.88 18.96 -47.13
CA LYS A 341 39.05 19.34 -47.92
C LYS A 341 40.12 18.24 -47.89
N ALA A 342 40.45 17.70 -46.72
CA ALA A 342 41.44 16.63 -46.57
C ALA A 342 41.06 15.32 -47.31
N SER A 343 39.78 15.11 -47.62
CA SER A 343 39.29 13.94 -48.38
C SER A 343 39.16 14.16 -49.89
N GLN A 344 39.11 15.41 -50.34
CA GLN A 344 38.88 15.77 -51.74
C GLN A 344 40.20 15.80 -52.52
N LYS A 345 40.29 15.03 -53.60
CA LYS A 345 41.49 14.94 -54.43
C LYS A 345 41.78 16.30 -55.12
N GLY A 346 43.01 16.80 -54.95
CA GLY A 346 43.46 18.08 -55.52
C GLY A 346 43.49 19.26 -54.55
N THR A 347 43.15 19.06 -53.28
CA THR A 347 43.33 20.07 -52.22
C THR A 347 44.70 19.92 -51.53
N SER A 348 45.18 21.02 -50.93
CA SER A 348 46.46 21.04 -50.22
C SER A 348 46.49 20.09 -49.02
N GLU A 349 45.36 19.96 -48.33
CA GLU A 349 45.17 19.12 -47.15
C GLU A 349 45.17 17.63 -47.54
N PHE A 350 44.58 17.26 -48.69
CA PHE A 350 44.63 15.90 -49.20
C PHE A 350 46.07 15.48 -49.55
N GLU A 351 46.84 16.37 -50.17
CA GLU A 351 48.25 16.09 -50.50
C GLU A 351 49.11 15.90 -49.25
N GLN A 352 48.89 16.69 -48.19
CA GLN A 352 49.55 16.52 -46.89
C GLN A 352 49.21 15.16 -46.25
N VAL A 353 47.94 14.73 -46.32
CA VAL A 353 47.52 13.41 -45.83
C VAL A 353 48.19 12.29 -46.64
N GLN A 354 48.27 12.41 -47.97
CA GLN A 354 48.95 11.42 -48.80
C GLN A 354 50.46 11.35 -48.54
N LYS A 355 51.11 12.50 -48.31
CA LYS A 355 52.53 12.57 -47.95
C LYS A 355 52.79 11.85 -46.61
N SER A 356 51.96 12.13 -45.61
CA SER A 356 52.03 11.48 -44.30
C SER A 356 51.78 9.97 -44.39
N LYS A 357 50.81 9.55 -45.22
CA LYS A 357 50.53 8.14 -45.50
C LYS A 357 51.73 7.43 -46.16
N LYS A 358 52.37 8.06 -47.15
CA LYS A 358 53.57 7.51 -47.80
C LYS A 358 54.74 7.36 -46.83
N ALA A 359 55.01 8.40 -46.03
CA ALA A 359 56.06 8.36 -45.01
C ALA A 359 55.85 7.21 -44.01
N ARG A 360 54.61 7.04 -43.51
CA ARG A 360 54.25 5.93 -42.61
C ARG A 360 54.43 4.56 -43.26
N ILE A 361 54.14 4.43 -44.56
CA ILE A 361 54.35 3.18 -45.31
C ILE A 361 55.83 2.87 -45.44
N GLU A 362 56.68 3.87 -45.71
CA GLU A 362 58.13 3.68 -45.80
C GLU A 362 58.75 3.30 -44.46
N GLU A 363 58.34 3.96 -43.38
CA GLU A 363 58.72 3.63 -42.01
C GLU A 363 58.29 2.20 -41.64
N SER A 364 57.06 1.81 -42.00
CA SER A 364 56.56 0.43 -41.81
C SER A 364 57.36 -0.58 -42.62
N LYS A 365 57.79 -0.25 -43.86
CA LYS A 365 58.65 -1.14 -44.66
C LYS A 365 60.02 -1.32 -44.01
N LYS A 366 60.60 -0.26 -43.45
CA LYS A 366 61.87 -0.30 -42.71
C LYS A 366 61.75 -1.18 -41.46
N TYR A 367 60.73 -0.94 -40.63
CA TYR A 367 60.42 -1.75 -39.46
C TYR A 367 60.25 -3.23 -39.82
N ASN A 368 59.47 -3.54 -40.87
CA ASN A 368 59.27 -4.91 -41.31
C ASN A 368 60.55 -5.59 -41.80
N LYS A 369 61.47 -4.86 -42.44
CA LYS A 369 62.75 -5.40 -42.92
C LYS A 369 63.67 -5.78 -41.77
N ASP A 370 63.66 -4.98 -40.70
CA ASP A 370 64.54 -5.14 -39.55
C ASP A 370 64.01 -6.18 -38.55
N ASN A 371 62.68 -6.35 -38.44
CA ASN A 371 62.03 -7.16 -37.40
C ASN A 371 61.32 -8.43 -37.92
N LYS A 372 61.38 -8.75 -39.21
CA LYS A 372 60.81 -10.00 -39.78
C LYS A 372 61.88 -10.91 -40.41
N LYS A 373 62.90 -11.30 -39.64
CA LYS A 373 63.87 -12.35 -40.03
C LYS A 373 64.12 -13.32 -38.86
N GLY A 374 64.27 -14.61 -39.15
CA GLY A 374 64.56 -15.65 -38.15
C GLY A 374 63.34 -16.35 -37.56
N ASP A 375 63.54 -17.07 -36.45
CA ASP A 375 62.51 -17.87 -35.77
C ASP A 375 61.65 -17.08 -34.77
N ASP A 376 62.00 -15.83 -34.45
CA ASP A 376 61.26 -14.93 -33.52
C ASP A 376 60.12 -14.15 -34.19
N THR A 377 59.71 -14.55 -35.40
CA THR A 377 58.51 -13.94 -35.99
C THR A 377 57.27 -14.31 -35.17
N PHE A 378 56.35 -13.35 -34.98
CA PHE A 378 55.12 -13.53 -34.19
C PHE A 378 54.39 -14.84 -34.52
N TYR A 379 54.26 -15.19 -35.81
CA TYR A 379 53.61 -16.42 -36.25
C TYR A 379 54.34 -17.71 -35.84
N LYS A 380 55.68 -17.74 -35.91
CA LYS A 380 56.46 -18.91 -35.51
C LYS A 380 56.50 -19.09 -33.98
N THR A 381 56.59 -17.97 -33.26
CA THR A 381 56.48 -17.93 -31.80
C THR A 381 55.11 -18.44 -31.33
N LEU A 382 54.05 -18.04 -32.04
CA LEU A 382 52.68 -18.51 -31.83
C LEU A 382 52.55 -20.02 -32.12
N MET A 383 53.11 -20.51 -33.23
CA MET A 383 53.06 -21.94 -33.60
C MET A 383 53.80 -22.85 -32.61
N LYS A 384 54.98 -22.45 -32.12
CA LYS A 384 55.70 -23.17 -31.04
C LYS A 384 54.86 -23.27 -29.76
N ALA A 385 54.12 -22.22 -29.43
CA ALA A 385 53.20 -22.23 -28.29
C ALA A 385 52.00 -23.17 -28.50
N PHE A 386 51.50 -23.31 -29.74
CA PHE A 386 50.44 -24.26 -30.08
C PHE A 386 50.90 -25.73 -30.07
N GLU A 387 52.12 -26.03 -30.52
CA GLU A 387 52.70 -27.39 -30.44
C GLU A 387 52.90 -27.85 -28.99
N ALA A 388 53.39 -26.95 -28.13
CA ALA A 388 53.49 -27.20 -26.69
C ALA A 388 52.10 -27.40 -26.03
N ARG A 389 51.08 -26.66 -26.48
CA ARG A 389 49.69 -26.81 -26.02
C ARG A 389 49.05 -28.11 -26.48
N ALA A 390 49.31 -28.57 -27.71
CA ALA A 390 48.82 -29.85 -28.22
C ALA A 390 49.39 -31.05 -27.44
N ALA A 391 50.67 -31.00 -27.04
CA ALA A 391 51.28 -32.01 -26.16
C ALA A 391 50.67 -31.98 -24.75
N ALA A 392 50.34 -30.81 -24.22
CA ALA A 392 49.66 -30.64 -22.93
C ALA A 392 48.19 -31.12 -22.97
N ASP A 393 47.49 -30.91 -24.08
CA ASP A 393 46.09 -31.34 -24.28
C ASP A 393 45.96 -32.86 -24.40
N ALA A 394 46.95 -33.55 -24.98
CA ALA A 394 47.03 -35.01 -24.99
C ALA A 394 47.22 -35.61 -23.58
N ALA A 395 47.97 -34.93 -22.71
CA ALA A 395 48.11 -35.30 -21.30
C ALA A 395 46.83 -34.97 -20.48
N LYS A 396 46.16 -33.86 -20.78
CA LYS A 396 44.87 -33.46 -20.19
C LYS A 396 43.75 -34.45 -20.48
N LYS A 397 43.74 -35.10 -21.66
CA LYS A 397 42.73 -36.11 -22.03
C LYS A 397 42.80 -37.39 -21.20
N ALA A 398 43.95 -37.68 -20.56
CA ALA A 398 44.09 -38.76 -19.57
C ALA A 398 43.73 -38.31 -18.15
N ALA A 399 43.84 -37.02 -17.83
CA ALA A 399 43.46 -36.43 -16.54
C ALA A 399 41.96 -36.07 -16.44
N ALA A 400 41.29 -35.85 -17.57
CA ALA A 400 39.86 -35.50 -17.67
C ALA A 400 38.89 -36.62 -17.25
N ALA A 401 39.40 -37.81 -16.90
CA ALA A 401 38.61 -38.85 -16.22
C ALA A 401 38.59 -38.69 -14.68
N LYS A 402 39.19 -37.62 -14.12
CA LYS A 402 39.42 -37.54 -12.67
C LYS A 402 39.15 -36.19 -11.98
N GLU A 403 38.57 -35.19 -12.62
CA GLU A 403 38.41 -33.89 -11.95
C GLU A 403 37.08 -33.20 -12.29
N ALA A 404 36.05 -33.65 -11.59
CA ALA A 404 34.91 -32.83 -11.21
C ALA A 404 35.34 -32.01 -9.98
N ALA A 405 35.78 -30.77 -10.18
CA ALA A 405 35.94 -29.76 -9.13
C ALA A 405 36.09 -28.39 -9.82
N GLY A 406 35.15 -27.49 -9.58
CA GLY A 406 35.10 -26.17 -10.20
C GLY A 406 36.16 -25.22 -9.65
N GLU A 407 36.72 -24.43 -10.57
CA GLU A 407 37.32 -23.14 -10.28
C GLU A 407 36.40 -22.08 -10.89
N ASP A 408 36.05 -21.06 -10.10
CA ASP A 408 35.33 -19.88 -10.55
C ASP A 408 36.17 -19.15 -11.61
N GLU A 409 35.74 -19.18 -12.88
CA GLU A 409 36.26 -18.24 -13.87
C GLU A 409 35.75 -16.83 -13.52
N ASP A 410 36.59 -15.80 -13.70
CA ASP A 410 36.20 -14.41 -13.54
C ASP A 410 35.03 -14.09 -14.51
N GLU A 411 33.81 -14.07 -14.00
CA GLU A 411 32.62 -13.74 -14.78
C GLU A 411 32.57 -12.22 -14.99
N VAL A 412 32.77 -11.78 -16.23
CA VAL A 412 32.78 -10.36 -16.61
C VAL A 412 31.38 -9.93 -17.04
N LEU A 413 30.76 -9.02 -16.30
CA LEU A 413 29.47 -8.42 -16.65
C LEU A 413 29.51 -7.77 -18.04
N GLN A 414 28.53 -8.10 -18.87
CA GLN A 414 28.36 -7.58 -20.22
C GLN A 414 27.40 -6.38 -20.23
N TYR A 415 27.42 -5.61 -21.33
CA TYR A 415 26.59 -4.41 -21.49
C TYR A 415 25.07 -4.67 -21.37
N ASP A 416 24.61 -5.84 -21.80
CA ASP A 416 23.19 -6.23 -21.77
C ASP A 416 22.80 -7.01 -20.51
N ASP A 417 23.70 -7.15 -19.53
CA ASP A 417 23.39 -7.83 -18.26
C ASP A 417 22.62 -6.92 -17.31
N VAL A 418 21.75 -7.54 -16.51
CA VAL A 418 20.98 -6.90 -15.44
C VAL A 418 21.47 -7.47 -14.12
N CYS A 419 22.18 -6.67 -13.33
CA CYS A 419 22.85 -7.09 -12.11
C CYS A 419 22.08 -6.59 -10.89
N LYS A 420 21.72 -7.50 -9.99
CA LYS A 420 21.19 -7.16 -8.66
C LYS A 420 22.34 -7.11 -7.67
N LEU A 421 22.43 -6.04 -6.92
CA LEU A 421 23.32 -5.93 -5.76
C LEU A 421 22.43 -6.04 -4.53
N ASP A 422 22.67 -7.07 -3.72
CA ASP A 422 21.92 -7.40 -2.51
C ASP A 422 22.94 -7.61 -1.40
N PHE A 423 22.87 -6.76 -0.37
CA PHE A 423 23.87 -6.73 0.68
C PHE A 423 23.29 -6.26 2.03
N GLY A 424 23.79 -6.89 3.10
CA GLY A 424 23.48 -6.53 4.46
C GLY A 424 24.69 -6.03 5.24
N VAL A 425 24.49 -5.08 6.14
CA VAL A 425 25.47 -4.65 7.15
C VAL A 425 24.91 -4.96 8.52
N GLN A 426 25.77 -5.46 9.43
CA GLN A 426 25.37 -5.70 10.82
C GLN A 426 26.33 -5.07 11.83
N VAL A 427 25.76 -4.54 12.91
CA VAL A 427 26.51 -4.07 14.08
C VAL A 427 25.89 -4.67 15.34
N GLY A 428 26.64 -5.53 16.04
CA GLY A 428 26.15 -6.20 17.25
C GLY A 428 24.89 -7.03 17.02
N GLY A 429 24.74 -7.62 15.84
CA GLY A 429 23.58 -8.42 15.44
C GLY A 429 22.39 -7.62 14.94
N ARG A 430 22.44 -6.28 14.95
CA ARG A 430 21.41 -5.46 14.29
C ARG A 430 21.74 -5.36 12.82
N ILE A 431 20.84 -5.87 11.97
CA ILE A 431 21.06 -5.98 10.53
C ILE A 431 20.28 -4.86 9.82
N VAL A 432 20.93 -4.25 8.83
CA VAL A 432 20.32 -3.42 7.80
C VAL A 432 20.53 -4.14 6.49
N ASP A 433 19.45 -4.42 5.79
CA ASP A 433 19.41 -5.07 4.49
C ASP A 433 19.02 -4.07 3.39
N CYS A 434 19.63 -4.23 2.22
CA CYS A 434 19.45 -3.33 1.10
C CYS A 434 19.80 -4.03 -0.21
N ALA A 435 18.97 -3.79 -1.21
CA ALA A 435 19.19 -4.30 -2.55
C ALA A 435 18.73 -3.30 -3.60
N PHE A 436 19.42 -3.30 -4.74
CA PHE A 436 19.03 -2.52 -5.91
C PHE A 436 19.56 -3.16 -7.17
N THR A 437 18.98 -2.80 -8.31
CA THR A 437 19.38 -3.33 -9.62
C THR A 437 20.10 -2.27 -10.43
N ILE A 438 21.20 -2.67 -11.07
CA ILE A 438 21.94 -1.86 -12.04
C ILE A 438 21.90 -2.58 -13.40
N ALA A 439 21.72 -1.80 -14.46
CA ALA A 439 21.99 -2.25 -15.82
C ALA A 439 22.76 -1.14 -16.57
N PHE A 440 23.65 -1.53 -17.49
CA PHE A 440 24.37 -0.55 -18.32
C PHE A 440 23.53 -0.07 -19.50
N ASN A 441 22.56 -0.88 -19.94
CA ASN A 441 21.66 -0.56 -21.03
C ASN A 441 20.34 0.01 -20.51
N GLU A 442 20.08 1.28 -20.83
CA GLU A 442 18.86 2.02 -20.46
C GLU A 442 17.56 1.33 -20.91
N ARG A 443 17.62 0.37 -21.84
CA ARG A 443 16.44 -0.42 -22.25
C ARG A 443 15.77 -1.16 -21.08
N TYR A 444 16.50 -1.39 -19.98
CA TYR A 444 16.01 -2.08 -18.78
C TYR A 444 15.50 -1.13 -17.69
N ASP A 445 15.66 0.19 -17.86
CA ASP A 445 15.19 1.18 -16.90
C ASP A 445 13.70 0.99 -16.54
N PRO A 446 12.77 0.71 -17.47
CA PRO A 446 11.36 0.52 -17.11
C PRO A 446 11.12 -0.61 -16.09
N ILE A 447 11.87 -1.71 -16.15
CA ILE A 447 11.73 -2.82 -15.20
C ILE A 447 12.47 -2.54 -13.88
N ILE A 448 13.55 -1.76 -13.91
CA ILE A 448 14.22 -1.28 -12.69
C ILE A 448 13.29 -0.31 -11.94
N GLU A 449 12.75 0.69 -12.64
CA GLU A 449 11.78 1.65 -12.13
C GLU A 449 10.54 0.95 -11.54
N ALA A 450 10.06 -0.13 -12.15
CA ALA A 450 8.94 -0.90 -11.62
C ALA A 450 9.23 -1.46 -10.21
N SER A 451 10.40 -2.07 -10.01
CA SER A 451 10.82 -2.56 -8.68
C SER A 451 11.06 -1.41 -7.67
N GLN A 452 11.61 -0.29 -8.14
CA GLN A 452 11.82 0.89 -7.28
C GLN A 452 10.51 1.53 -6.85
N ALA A 453 9.57 1.70 -7.78
CA ALA A 453 8.23 2.21 -7.50
C ALA A 453 7.45 1.25 -6.59
N GLY A 454 7.52 -0.06 -6.85
CA GLY A 454 6.94 -1.09 -5.99
C GLY A 454 7.43 -0.98 -4.54
N THR A 455 8.75 -0.93 -4.34
CA THR A 455 9.36 -0.80 -3.01
C THR A 455 8.97 0.51 -2.34
N ASN A 456 9.00 1.63 -3.06
CA ASN A 456 8.56 2.92 -2.54
C ASN A 456 7.10 2.92 -2.10
N THR A 457 6.22 2.28 -2.86
CA THR A 457 4.81 2.08 -2.47
C THR A 457 4.73 1.21 -1.23
N GLY A 458 5.46 0.08 -1.17
CA GLY A 458 5.52 -0.78 0.00
C GLY A 458 5.95 -0.05 1.26
N VAL A 459 7.04 0.72 1.17
CA VAL A 459 7.54 1.57 2.25
C VAL A 459 6.49 2.60 2.64
N LYS A 460 5.83 3.27 1.68
CA LYS A 460 4.79 4.27 1.96
C LYS A 460 3.61 3.68 2.74
N GLU A 461 3.14 2.50 2.33
CA GLU A 461 2.01 1.80 2.97
C GLU A 461 2.39 1.10 4.29
N ALA A 462 3.69 0.90 4.54
CA ALA A 462 4.19 0.36 5.79
C ALA A 462 3.97 1.32 6.98
N GLY A 463 3.61 0.74 8.13
CA GLY A 463 3.38 1.45 9.38
C GLY A 463 2.81 0.53 10.46
N ILE A 464 2.78 0.97 11.71
CA ILE A 464 2.18 0.21 12.82
C ILE A 464 0.71 -0.08 12.49
N ASP A 465 0.27 -1.32 12.74
CA ASP A 465 -1.04 -1.88 12.39
C ASP A 465 -1.31 -2.02 10.88
N ALA A 466 -0.33 -1.73 10.00
CA ALA A 466 -0.47 -1.97 8.57
C ALA A 466 -0.60 -3.47 8.30
N ARG A 467 -1.59 -3.85 7.48
CA ARG A 467 -1.87 -5.24 7.15
C ARG A 467 -1.06 -5.65 5.94
N PHE A 468 -0.37 -6.77 6.03
CA PHE A 468 0.50 -7.29 4.98
C PHE A 468 -0.21 -7.44 3.62
N GLN A 469 -1.44 -7.98 3.62
CA GLN A 469 -2.27 -8.07 2.40
C GLN A 469 -2.54 -6.72 1.71
N ASP A 470 -2.61 -5.61 2.45
CA ASP A 470 -2.89 -4.29 1.88
C ASP A 470 -1.60 -3.73 1.25
N ILE A 471 -0.46 -3.91 1.91
CA ILE A 471 0.87 -3.58 1.40
C ILE A 471 1.13 -4.34 0.09
N GLY A 472 0.96 -5.66 0.11
CA GLY A 472 1.16 -6.49 -1.08
C GLY A 472 0.20 -6.18 -2.22
N ALA A 473 -1.04 -5.77 -1.92
CA ALA A 473 -1.99 -5.32 -2.96
C ALA A 473 -1.54 -4.01 -3.61
N ALA A 474 -1.03 -3.05 -2.83
CA ALA A 474 -0.55 -1.76 -3.34
C ALA A 474 0.75 -1.91 -4.15
N ILE A 475 1.68 -2.76 -3.69
CA ILE A 475 2.90 -3.09 -4.43
C ILE A 475 2.54 -3.75 -5.77
N GLN A 476 1.65 -4.74 -5.76
CA GLN A 476 1.21 -5.42 -6.97
C GLN A 476 0.60 -4.45 -7.99
N GLU A 477 -0.33 -3.60 -7.55
CA GLU A 477 -0.95 -2.60 -8.42
C GLU A 477 0.09 -1.64 -9.02
N THR A 478 1.10 -1.27 -8.23
CA THR A 478 2.19 -0.40 -8.71
C THR A 478 3.04 -1.11 -9.76
N ILE A 479 3.53 -2.33 -9.49
CA ILE A 479 4.41 -3.05 -10.43
C ILE A 479 3.68 -3.42 -11.71
N GLU A 480 2.41 -3.86 -11.63
CA GLU A 480 1.58 -4.25 -12.78
C GLU A 480 1.16 -3.04 -13.65
N SER A 481 1.45 -1.80 -13.22
CA SER A 481 1.23 -0.59 -14.03
C SER A 481 2.35 -0.31 -15.05
N TYR A 482 3.46 -1.04 -14.97
CA TYR A 482 4.63 -0.88 -15.86
C TYR A 482 4.65 -1.94 -16.98
N GLU A 483 5.27 -1.57 -18.09
CA GLU A 483 5.58 -2.46 -19.22
C GLU A 483 6.98 -2.15 -19.75
N ILE A 484 7.58 -3.11 -20.45
CA ILE A 484 8.91 -2.96 -21.06
C ILE A 484 8.88 -3.46 -22.51
N GLU A 485 9.53 -2.73 -23.42
CA GLU A 485 9.71 -3.17 -24.80
C GLU A 485 11.08 -3.83 -24.98
N LEU A 486 11.10 -5.11 -25.37
CA LEU A 486 12.32 -5.85 -25.67
C LEU A 486 12.17 -6.53 -27.02
N ASN A 487 13.16 -6.30 -27.91
CA ASN A 487 13.21 -6.90 -29.25
C ASN A 487 11.94 -6.64 -30.09
N GLY A 488 11.39 -5.43 -30.01
CA GLY A 488 10.18 -5.03 -30.76
C GLY A 488 8.88 -5.64 -30.23
N LYS A 489 8.89 -6.19 -29.00
CA LYS A 489 7.72 -6.73 -28.32
C LYS A 489 7.57 -6.11 -26.93
N THR A 490 6.37 -5.63 -26.63
CA THR A 490 5.99 -5.15 -25.30
C THR A 490 5.65 -6.32 -24.37
N TRP A 491 6.23 -6.30 -23.17
CA TRP A 491 6.02 -7.27 -22.12
C TRP A 491 5.45 -6.58 -20.87
N PRO A 492 4.36 -7.10 -20.29
CA PRO A 492 3.88 -6.60 -19.00
C PRO A 492 4.86 -6.99 -17.90
N ILE A 493 5.11 -6.08 -16.98
CA ILE A 493 5.93 -6.34 -15.79
C ILE A 493 5.03 -6.86 -14.66
N LYS A 494 5.50 -7.87 -13.93
CA LYS A 494 4.75 -8.52 -12.86
C LYS A 494 5.62 -8.70 -11.61
N PRO A 495 5.02 -8.57 -10.41
CA PRO A 495 5.72 -8.91 -9.18
C PRO A 495 5.98 -10.42 -9.09
N VAL A 496 7.18 -10.83 -8.67
CA VAL A 496 7.52 -12.25 -8.46
C VAL A 496 6.77 -12.80 -7.24
N ARG A 497 5.69 -13.51 -7.48
CA ARG A 497 4.65 -13.80 -6.46
C ARG A 497 5.07 -14.74 -5.32
N ASN A 498 6.22 -15.40 -5.41
CA ASN A 498 6.77 -16.26 -4.37
C ASN A 498 8.05 -15.72 -3.73
N LEU A 499 8.36 -14.45 -3.93
CA LEU A 499 9.36 -13.68 -3.19
C LEU A 499 8.66 -12.59 -2.38
N ASN A 500 9.18 -12.31 -1.20
CA ASN A 500 8.55 -11.42 -0.24
C ASN A 500 9.64 -10.78 0.62
N GLY A 501 9.41 -9.54 1.07
CA GLY A 501 10.20 -8.98 2.16
C GLY A 501 9.96 -9.73 3.47
N HIS A 502 10.67 -9.32 4.53
CA HIS A 502 10.65 -10.04 5.80
C HIS A 502 10.89 -9.14 7.00
N SER A 503 10.44 -9.58 8.17
CA SER A 503 10.91 -9.00 9.43
C SER A 503 12.37 -9.36 9.67
N ILE A 504 13.12 -8.49 10.33
CA ILE A 504 14.53 -8.70 10.69
C ILE A 504 14.65 -8.74 12.22
N GLY A 505 15.33 -9.76 12.74
CA GLY A 505 15.63 -9.93 14.16
C GLY A 505 17.13 -9.79 14.47
N PRO A 506 17.52 -9.74 15.76
CA PRO A 506 18.93 -9.75 16.14
C PRO A 506 19.62 -11.03 15.68
N TYR A 507 20.66 -10.90 14.84
CA TYR A 507 21.37 -12.02 14.18
C TYR A 507 20.46 -12.93 13.34
N GLN A 508 19.27 -12.46 12.94
CA GLN A 508 18.29 -13.26 12.22
C GLN A 508 17.70 -12.44 11.07
N ILE A 509 18.25 -12.59 9.86
CA ILE A 509 17.78 -11.83 8.70
C ILE A 509 16.30 -12.15 8.38
N HIS A 510 15.94 -13.43 8.44
CA HIS A 510 14.56 -13.89 8.28
C HIS A 510 13.87 -14.10 9.65
N GLY A 511 13.36 -13.02 10.23
CA GLY A 511 12.74 -12.96 11.58
C GLY A 511 11.34 -13.56 11.73
N GLY A 512 10.85 -14.28 10.71
CA GLY A 512 9.63 -15.09 10.79
C GLY A 512 8.33 -14.48 10.24
N LYS A 513 8.23 -13.15 10.07
CA LYS A 513 7.12 -12.51 9.34
C LYS A 513 7.54 -12.25 7.89
N SER A 514 6.67 -12.60 6.93
CA SER A 514 6.92 -12.40 5.49
C SER A 514 6.00 -11.32 4.93
N VAL A 515 6.58 -10.21 4.45
CA VAL A 515 5.87 -9.04 3.91
C VAL A 515 5.60 -9.25 2.41
N PRO A 516 4.35 -9.47 1.99
CA PRO A 516 4.08 -9.89 0.64
C PRO A 516 4.16 -8.73 -0.36
N ILE A 517 4.56 -9.06 -1.59
CA ILE A 517 4.59 -8.11 -2.72
C ILE A 517 3.41 -8.29 -3.68
N THR A 518 2.57 -9.29 -3.39
CA THR A 518 1.30 -9.54 -4.08
C THR A 518 0.17 -9.68 -3.09
N LYS A 519 -1.06 -9.41 -3.53
CA LYS A 519 -2.23 -9.63 -2.70
C LYS A 519 -2.40 -11.13 -2.45
N ASN A 520 -2.19 -11.56 -1.21
CA ASN A 520 -2.38 -12.93 -0.77
C ASN A 520 -3.31 -13.00 0.45
N GLN A 521 -3.38 -14.17 1.10
CA GLN A 521 -4.20 -14.40 2.29
C GLN A 521 -3.44 -14.14 3.61
N GLU A 522 -2.24 -13.54 3.54
CA GLU A 522 -1.44 -13.22 4.72
C GLU A 522 -2.16 -12.20 5.59
N SER A 523 -2.31 -12.53 6.87
CA SER A 523 -3.14 -11.77 7.81
C SER A 523 -2.33 -11.06 8.90
N SER A 524 -1.02 -11.24 8.86
CA SER A 524 -0.07 -10.56 9.74
C SER A 524 -0.13 -9.03 9.58
N ILE A 525 0.31 -8.36 10.64
CA ILE A 525 0.42 -6.91 10.71
C ILE A 525 1.82 -6.53 11.13
N MET A 526 2.21 -5.31 10.76
CA MET A 526 3.41 -4.66 11.25
C MET A 526 3.20 -4.15 12.68
N GLU A 527 4.14 -4.42 13.59
CA GLU A 527 4.05 -4.02 15.00
C GLU A 527 5.12 -2.96 15.35
N GLU A 528 4.85 -2.23 16.43
CA GLU A 528 5.78 -1.23 16.96
C GLU A 528 7.09 -1.89 17.46
N GLY A 529 8.22 -1.29 17.11
CA GLY A 529 9.56 -1.74 17.52
C GLY A 529 10.19 -2.78 16.59
N GLU A 530 9.48 -3.23 15.57
CA GLU A 530 9.97 -4.22 14.62
C GLU A 530 10.74 -3.59 13.45
N PHE A 531 11.66 -4.38 12.89
CA PHE A 531 12.43 -4.07 11.69
C PHE A 531 11.90 -4.90 10.53
N TYR A 532 11.81 -4.29 9.35
CA TYR A 532 11.34 -4.95 8.15
C TYR A 532 12.21 -4.61 6.94
N ALA A 533 12.63 -5.62 6.21
CA ALA A 533 13.00 -5.53 4.81
C ALA A 533 11.73 -5.38 3.97
N ILE A 534 11.54 -4.20 3.37
CA ILE A 534 10.56 -4.01 2.31
C ILE A 534 11.28 -4.25 1.00
N GLU A 535 11.07 -5.44 0.45
CA GLU A 535 11.76 -5.93 -0.73
C GLU A 535 10.75 -6.24 -1.83
N THR A 536 11.05 -5.85 -3.06
CA THR A 536 10.20 -6.18 -4.21
C THR A 536 11.00 -6.65 -5.41
N PHE A 537 10.38 -7.55 -6.18
CA PHE A 537 10.97 -8.13 -7.37
C PHE A 537 10.01 -7.98 -8.54
N ALA A 538 10.49 -7.38 -9.64
CA ALA A 538 9.71 -7.19 -10.85
C ALA A 538 10.28 -8.05 -11.99
N SER A 539 9.41 -8.71 -12.75
CA SER A 539 9.80 -9.65 -13.81
C SER A 539 8.96 -9.45 -15.06
N ASN A 540 9.58 -9.60 -16.24
CA ASN A 540 8.88 -9.73 -17.52
C ASN A 540 8.61 -11.20 -17.92
N GLY A 541 8.97 -12.16 -17.06
CA GLY A 541 8.86 -13.60 -17.27
C GLY A 541 7.58 -14.23 -16.71
N LYS A 542 7.73 -15.39 -16.04
CA LYS A 542 6.61 -16.07 -15.36
C LYS A 542 6.27 -15.40 -14.04
N ALA A 543 7.18 -14.60 -13.48
CA ALA A 543 7.05 -13.96 -12.18
C ALA A 543 6.79 -14.99 -11.06
N TYR A 544 7.49 -16.11 -11.16
CA TYR A 544 7.53 -17.17 -10.16
C TYR A 544 8.88 -17.88 -10.29
N VAL A 545 9.70 -17.78 -9.25
CA VAL A 545 11.06 -18.33 -9.26
C VAL A 545 11.10 -19.75 -8.72
N VAL A 546 12.07 -20.53 -9.20
CA VAL A 546 12.38 -21.87 -8.68
C VAL A 546 13.87 -21.94 -8.37
N GLU A 547 14.23 -22.76 -7.40
CA GLU A 547 15.63 -23.07 -7.09
C GLU A 547 16.24 -23.83 -8.27
N ASP A 548 17.34 -23.32 -8.80
CA ASP A 548 18.12 -23.94 -9.88
C ASP A 548 19.59 -23.52 -9.73
N LEU A 549 20.49 -24.16 -10.50
CA LEU A 549 21.95 -23.93 -10.48
C LEU A 549 22.64 -24.35 -9.16
N GLU A 550 23.96 -24.20 -9.12
CA GLU A 550 24.78 -24.63 -7.98
C GLU A 550 24.66 -23.67 -6.80
N CYS A 551 24.41 -24.21 -5.60
CA CYS A 551 24.26 -23.43 -4.38
C CYS A 551 25.62 -22.99 -3.81
N SER A 552 25.81 -21.67 -3.73
CA SER A 552 27.01 -21.06 -3.14
C SER A 552 26.80 -20.44 -1.76
N HIS A 553 25.56 -20.12 -1.38
CA HIS A 553 25.21 -19.39 -0.14
C HIS A 553 24.47 -20.25 0.87
N TYR A 554 24.80 -20.06 2.15
CA TYR A 554 24.31 -20.88 3.25
C TYR A 554 24.12 -20.01 4.50
N MET A 555 23.23 -20.42 5.39
CA MET A 555 23.10 -19.85 6.73
C MET A 555 22.93 -20.96 7.75
N LYS A 556 23.47 -20.79 8.95
CA LYS A 556 23.07 -21.64 10.07
C LYS A 556 21.61 -21.36 10.42
N ILE A 557 20.81 -22.41 10.61
CA ILE A 557 19.42 -22.26 11.05
C ILE A 557 19.41 -21.67 12.45
N PHE A 558 18.68 -20.56 12.63
CA PHE A 558 18.73 -19.75 13.86
C PHE A 558 18.38 -20.56 15.12
N ASP A 559 17.28 -21.32 15.07
CA ASP A 559 16.80 -22.17 16.16
C ASP A 559 17.15 -23.66 15.94
N ALA A 560 18.28 -23.96 15.27
CA ALA A 560 18.70 -25.33 15.01
C ALA A 560 18.77 -26.14 16.31
N GLN A 561 18.08 -27.29 16.34
CA GLN A 561 18.18 -28.20 17.47
C GLN A 561 19.58 -28.79 17.55
N HIS A 562 20.06 -29.07 18.76
CA HIS A 562 21.33 -29.74 18.92
C HIS A 562 21.26 -31.18 18.41
N VAL A 563 21.98 -31.45 17.32
CA VAL A 563 22.12 -32.80 16.74
C VAL A 563 23.55 -33.31 16.99
N PRO A 564 23.73 -34.49 17.61
CA PRO A 564 25.07 -35.05 17.85
C PRO A 564 25.75 -35.46 16.52
N LEU A 565 26.63 -34.60 16.01
CA LEU A 565 27.41 -34.88 14.80
C LEU A 565 28.46 -35.98 15.05
N ARG A 566 28.40 -37.09 14.30
CA ARG A 566 29.41 -38.17 14.40
C ARG A 566 30.67 -37.89 13.59
N VAL A 567 30.55 -37.10 12.52
CA VAL A 567 31.65 -36.80 11.59
C VAL A 567 32.51 -35.67 12.14
N LYS A 568 33.83 -35.93 12.32
CA LYS A 568 34.78 -34.96 12.90
C LYS A 568 34.93 -33.70 12.04
N SER A 569 34.96 -33.83 10.71
CA SER A 569 35.04 -32.69 9.80
C SER A 569 33.79 -31.81 9.85
N SER A 570 32.59 -32.38 9.94
CA SER A 570 31.34 -31.60 10.14
C SER A 570 31.33 -30.83 11.45
N LYS A 571 31.84 -31.42 12.54
CA LYS A 571 32.01 -30.72 13.83
C LYS A 571 32.97 -29.54 13.72
N ALA A 572 34.13 -29.75 13.08
CA ALA A 572 35.13 -28.71 12.89
C ALA A 572 34.59 -27.57 12.01
N LEU A 573 33.88 -27.91 10.93
CA LEU A 573 33.25 -26.94 10.04
C LEU A 573 32.13 -26.15 10.75
N LEU A 574 31.26 -26.83 11.49
CA LEU A 574 30.21 -26.15 12.27
C LEU A 574 30.82 -25.17 13.27
N HIS A 575 31.89 -25.58 13.97
CA HIS A 575 32.60 -24.69 14.88
C HIS A 575 33.18 -23.47 14.15
N ALA A 576 33.79 -23.66 12.98
CA ALA A 576 34.29 -22.55 12.16
C ALA A 576 33.16 -21.60 11.72
N ILE A 577 32.01 -22.13 11.32
CA ILE A 577 30.82 -21.34 10.96
C ILE A 577 30.34 -20.53 12.17
N GLU A 578 30.22 -21.16 13.34
CA GLU A 578 29.75 -20.49 14.56
C GLU A 578 30.68 -19.39 15.05
N GLN A 579 32.00 -19.60 14.95
CA GLN A 579 32.99 -18.61 15.36
C GLN A 579 33.05 -17.39 14.43
N ASN A 580 32.85 -17.58 13.12
CA ASN A 580 33.07 -16.52 12.13
C ASN A 580 31.77 -15.85 11.65
N PHE A 581 30.68 -16.60 11.51
CA PHE A 581 29.43 -16.12 10.91
C PHE A 581 28.23 -16.21 11.85
N GLY A 582 28.25 -17.16 12.80
CA GLY A 582 27.10 -17.42 13.67
C GLY A 582 25.89 -17.89 12.87
N THR A 583 24.83 -17.08 12.85
CA THR A 583 23.58 -17.31 12.11
C THR A 583 23.43 -16.43 10.87
N LEU A 584 24.45 -15.62 10.55
CA LEU A 584 24.48 -14.78 9.35
C LEU A 584 24.84 -15.63 8.11
N ALA A 585 24.52 -15.09 6.94
CA ALA A 585 24.85 -15.73 5.66
C ALA A 585 26.35 -15.80 5.42
N PHE A 586 26.79 -16.89 4.80
CA PHE A 586 28.15 -17.09 4.33
C PHE A 586 28.13 -17.82 2.99
N CYS A 587 29.20 -17.68 2.21
CA CYS A 587 29.38 -18.41 0.96
C CYS A 587 30.54 -19.40 1.05
N ARG A 588 30.59 -20.37 0.13
CA ARG A 588 31.66 -21.38 0.06
C ARG A 588 33.05 -20.77 -0.02
N ARG A 589 33.22 -19.72 -0.82
CA ARG A 589 34.50 -19.01 -0.98
C ARG A 589 35.06 -18.49 0.34
N TRP A 590 34.21 -17.98 1.24
CA TRP A 590 34.65 -17.52 2.55
C TRP A 590 35.10 -18.68 3.46
N LEU A 591 34.55 -19.88 3.28
CA LEU A 591 35.06 -21.06 3.97
C LEU A 591 36.46 -21.44 3.47
N ASP A 592 36.71 -21.30 2.17
CA ASP A 592 38.03 -21.52 1.59
C ASP A 592 39.06 -20.51 2.10
N ASP A 593 38.68 -19.22 2.21
CA ASP A 593 39.50 -18.16 2.81
C ASP A 593 39.85 -18.43 4.28
N LEU A 594 38.96 -19.11 5.02
CA LEU A 594 39.19 -19.60 6.40
C LEU A 594 40.01 -20.90 6.45
N GLY A 595 40.51 -21.37 5.31
CA GLY A 595 41.29 -22.61 5.19
C GLY A 595 40.48 -23.90 5.21
N GLN A 596 39.14 -23.84 5.09
CA GLN A 596 38.26 -25.00 5.05
C GLN A 596 38.11 -25.56 3.62
N THR A 597 39.21 -25.80 2.91
CA THR A 597 39.25 -26.11 1.46
C THR A 597 38.61 -27.44 1.02
N ARG A 598 38.12 -28.26 1.97
CA ARG A 598 37.43 -29.55 1.70
C ARG A 598 36.08 -29.62 2.40
N HIS A 599 35.36 -28.50 2.41
CA HIS A 599 34.14 -28.34 3.20
C HIS A 599 32.89 -28.98 2.59
N LEU A 600 32.84 -29.29 1.28
CA LEU A 600 31.60 -29.70 0.57
C LEU A 600 30.84 -30.87 1.24
N MET A 601 31.52 -31.98 1.56
CA MET A 601 30.87 -33.15 2.17
C MET A 601 30.42 -32.87 3.61
N ALA A 602 31.19 -32.07 4.35
CA ALA A 602 30.86 -31.65 5.70
C ALA A 602 29.66 -30.68 5.69
N LEU A 603 29.62 -29.74 4.75
CA LEU A 603 28.54 -28.79 4.55
C LEU A 603 27.25 -29.52 4.15
N LYS A 604 27.32 -30.45 3.19
CA LYS A 604 26.20 -31.33 2.85
C LYS A 604 25.69 -32.09 4.07
N ASN A 605 26.59 -32.61 4.90
CA ASN A 605 26.20 -33.30 6.14
C ASN A 605 25.50 -32.37 7.14
N LEU A 606 25.92 -31.10 7.26
CA LEU A 606 25.23 -30.11 8.11
C LEU A 606 23.84 -29.74 7.56
N VAL A 607 23.70 -29.67 6.24
CA VAL A 607 22.41 -29.47 5.56
C VAL A 607 21.48 -30.65 5.77
N ASP A 608 21.97 -31.88 5.54
CA ASP A 608 21.19 -33.12 5.72
C ASP A 608 20.73 -33.34 7.17
N ASN A 609 21.31 -32.62 8.14
CA ASN A 609 20.97 -32.68 9.57
C ASN A 609 20.19 -31.44 10.06
N ASP A 610 19.67 -30.59 9.16
CA ASP A 610 18.90 -29.39 9.49
C ASP A 610 19.64 -28.42 10.44
N ILE A 611 20.96 -28.33 10.32
CA ILE A 611 21.80 -27.37 11.07
C ILE A 611 22.07 -26.12 10.23
N VAL A 612 22.29 -26.32 8.93
CA VAL A 612 22.59 -25.28 7.94
C VAL A 612 21.56 -25.34 6.83
N GLN A 613 21.03 -24.19 6.42
CA GLN A 613 20.10 -24.05 5.32
C GLN A 613 20.86 -23.61 4.06
N PRO A 614 20.72 -24.31 2.92
CA PRO A 614 21.21 -23.84 1.63
C PRO A 614 20.27 -22.78 1.05
N TYR A 615 20.84 -21.81 0.35
CA TYR A 615 20.14 -20.77 -0.42
C TYR A 615 20.62 -20.82 -1.87
N PRO A 616 20.08 -21.74 -2.70
CA PRO A 616 20.42 -21.83 -4.13
C PRO A 616 19.89 -20.62 -4.93
N PRO A 617 20.46 -20.34 -6.11
CA PRO A 617 19.95 -19.30 -7.00
C PRO A 617 18.46 -19.47 -7.34
N LEU A 618 17.73 -18.35 -7.39
CA LEU A 618 16.30 -18.31 -7.65
C LEU A 618 16.03 -17.81 -9.07
N CYS A 619 15.62 -18.73 -9.94
CA CYS A 619 15.52 -18.52 -11.38
C CYS A 619 14.07 -18.38 -11.85
N ASP A 620 13.78 -17.35 -12.67
CA ASP A 620 12.55 -17.25 -13.47
C ASP A 620 12.77 -17.94 -14.83
N ALA A 621 11.85 -17.76 -15.78
CA ALA A 621 11.93 -18.30 -17.12
C ALA A 621 13.23 -17.87 -17.82
N LYS A 622 13.93 -18.83 -18.42
CA LYS A 622 15.14 -18.57 -19.22
C LYS A 622 14.88 -17.49 -20.27
N GLY A 623 15.72 -16.46 -20.28
CA GLY A 623 15.60 -15.29 -21.17
C GLY A 623 14.69 -14.17 -20.67
N SER A 624 14.13 -14.29 -19.46
CA SER A 624 13.48 -13.18 -18.75
C SER A 624 14.47 -12.44 -17.84
N TYR A 625 14.11 -11.22 -17.46
CA TYR A 625 14.87 -10.37 -16.56
C TYR A 625 14.05 -10.14 -15.30
N VAL A 626 14.74 -10.17 -14.16
CA VAL A 626 14.15 -9.87 -12.85
C VAL A 626 14.96 -8.74 -12.24
N THR A 627 14.28 -7.72 -11.75
CA THR A 627 14.87 -6.61 -10.98
C THR A 627 14.42 -6.71 -9.53
N GLN A 628 15.20 -6.10 -8.64
CA GLN A 628 15.02 -6.07 -7.20
C GLN A 628 15.29 -4.66 -6.68
N MET A 629 14.50 -4.25 -5.71
CA MET A 629 14.77 -3.10 -4.86
C MET A 629 14.33 -3.45 -3.44
N GLU A 630 15.09 -2.97 -2.47
CA GLU A 630 14.83 -3.23 -1.06
C GLU A 630 15.25 -2.06 -0.17
N HIS A 631 14.43 -1.79 0.85
CA HIS A 631 14.88 -0.99 1.98
C HIS A 631 14.47 -1.58 3.33
N THR A 632 15.39 -1.48 4.29
CA THR A 632 15.09 -1.75 5.70
C THR A 632 14.43 -0.55 6.35
N ILE A 633 13.33 -0.81 7.06
CA ILE A 633 12.60 0.16 7.85
C ILE A 633 12.53 -0.25 9.33
N LEU A 634 12.50 0.76 10.20
CA LEU A 634 12.24 0.64 11.63
C LEU A 634 10.93 1.35 11.98
N LEU A 635 10.02 0.63 12.64
CA LEU A 635 8.75 1.18 13.09
C LEU A 635 8.84 1.68 14.53
N ARG A 636 9.05 2.99 14.70
CA ARG A 636 9.03 3.64 16.02
C ARG A 636 7.61 4.08 16.38
N PRO A 637 7.28 4.28 17.68
CA PRO A 637 5.97 4.75 18.11
C PRO A 637 5.49 6.04 17.41
N THR A 638 6.41 6.92 17.00
CA THR A 638 6.10 8.23 16.43
C THR A 638 6.37 8.33 14.92
N CYS A 639 7.13 7.42 14.33
CA CYS A 639 7.53 7.50 12.93
C CYS A 639 8.00 6.15 12.36
N LYS A 640 7.93 6.04 11.03
CA LYS A 640 8.68 5.04 10.26
C LYS A 640 10.01 5.67 9.87
N GLU A 641 11.11 5.00 10.19
CA GLU A 641 12.46 5.40 9.80
C GLU A 641 12.95 4.43 8.72
N ILE A 642 13.50 4.95 7.61
CA ILE A 642 14.13 4.13 6.58
C ILE A 642 15.62 4.19 6.86
N VAL A 643 16.24 3.07 7.20
CA VAL A 643 17.63 3.03 7.69
C VAL A 643 18.64 2.68 6.61
N SER A 644 18.18 2.25 5.43
CA SER A 644 19.03 1.92 4.27
C SER A 644 18.89 2.92 3.10
N ARG A 645 18.44 4.15 3.37
CA ARG A 645 18.30 5.20 2.34
C ARG A 645 19.04 6.46 2.76
N GLY A 646 20.01 6.88 1.94
CA GLY A 646 20.75 8.14 2.07
C GLY A 646 20.32 9.20 1.05
N ASP A 647 21.03 10.34 1.05
CA ASP A 647 20.84 11.44 0.08
C ASP A 647 21.36 11.09 -1.33
N ASP A 648 22.15 10.02 -1.42
CA ASP A 648 22.73 9.43 -2.63
C ASP A 648 21.79 8.47 -3.36
N PHE A 649 20.52 8.40 -2.93
CA PHE A 649 19.49 7.50 -3.44
C PHE A 649 18.37 8.20 -4.21
#